data_AF-A0AAE3G984-F1
#
_entry.id   AF-A0AAE3G984-F1
#
_cell.length_a   1.000
_cell.length_b   1.000
_cell.length_c   1.000
_cell.angle_alpha   90.00
_cell.angle_beta   90.00
_cell.angle_gamma   90.00
#
_symmetry.space_group_name_H-M   'P 1'
#
loop_
_entity.id
_entity.type
_entity.pdbx_description
1 polymer ?
#
loop_
_entity_poly.entity_id
_entity_poly.type
_entity_poly.pdbx_seq_one_letter_code
_entity_poly.pdbx_strand_id
1 'polypeptide(L)'
;MQTRHVSDVADQVANRVAAAGASASAPGSVSTVEEPAAESVLAVPAEWHRLVHPRRGGLTAGPVRVRDRAVAKLAQRLAGIRDELVPVLSLDANDPLVNSAGQAHLNDSGHAEAEHAEPSPLGAAAVACAAAHLLPGVRMASFAELWISEHGLVFAARALVELVGLTVDADVFRTVHSLRRQGADPVDDTLLLYGVGGYAIARELRRHLAGATDQDYRAVVDALAAHLGGSPVQRLVLPYLLPTQTEWVARACADVAEVSPQAAEILVYAVSSVDQLDQLTERVAPGRLLEREDLLPTLVDGIGPAVAGRIARWLDAPHLSDAVRTRAFRVLAVLPTDEALGLLGDRLEDRCARPAVVESLERFPVRGLRVLAAAASVTTPARSVNALTAAHLLRVHVVKHQEVVAAARPALAAAPRALVEQVVAAAAVEDAPAEALPAVLVAPPWRVRRRAVPPVVVPGLVASAEPGVRWAAGEQESWAEVPPWLSTWSAANTPGWDALATRIQAQPDSADVEFFLNAPDETARPLLGTWHPDELSAPAELRPVAARFGTAALPALLRAARTSPSRLGALLMPFTSAEVATLMADWLVRLKSARHLALAWLHRHPGAAAQGLVPTAVGGPGQRRRAAESALLAIAAAGHDADVRAAAQHYGGAAANAVDALLDSDPLHILPSRIPALPDWLDPTALPRVLLADGRGALPQTALAHLCTMLAMSEPGAVYAGIPLLRQACTAESLAEFGWALFQDWRLAGAPAKDGWALTALGWLGDDETVRRLTPLIRAWPGDGGHARAVAALDVLVGIGTDTALTHLHNIAQHVRFAGLREQARRRITDIATSLGLTAEQLADRLVPDLGLDPDGGLVLDYGPRQFTVGFDEHLRPHVLDHTGARHSDLPEPGARDDQDLAPAARTRFAALKKNARAVVADQVRRLEAAMITQRRWTSAEFHTLFVRHPLLWHLARRLVWTSQHGAGPPRAFRVAEDRTFADVHDNTVHLDAHDVVGIPHPVLLGADLTAWAAVFGDYAIVQPFAQLGRDVHRLTAEERDSLTLDRFVGVTAPTTAVLGLERRGWARGAAEDGVQELVHLRTPGNRSVVVALDPGVVVDDPLQEPSQTIRHVWLSSHSRIAWATPHAANNLAFGALDPVVASEVLRDLTELVG
;
A
#
# COMPACT_ATOMS: atom_id res chain seq x y z
N MET A 1 -30.99 81.89 15.80
CA MET A 1 -31.13 82.15 17.24
C MET A 1 -31.02 80.81 17.94
N GLN A 2 -29.86 80.49 18.49
CA GLN A 2 -29.52 80.73 19.91
C GLN A 2 -30.41 79.87 20.83
N THR A 3 -29.92 79.04 21.76
CA THR A 3 -28.56 78.66 22.21
C THR A 3 -28.71 77.62 23.33
N ARG A 4 -27.70 76.74 23.46
CA ARG A 4 -26.99 76.30 24.69
C ARG A 4 -27.62 75.39 25.76
N HIS A 5 -26.85 74.31 26.00
CA HIS A 5 -26.41 73.67 27.28
C HIS A 5 -27.48 73.05 28.19
N VAL A 6 -27.39 71.79 28.66
CA VAL A 6 -26.28 71.07 29.32
C VAL A 6 -26.51 69.55 29.19
N SER A 7 -25.47 68.75 28.86
CA SER A 7 -25.24 67.33 29.28
C SER A 7 -24.30 66.60 28.28
N ASP A 8 -23.00 66.78 28.45
CA ASP A 8 -21.92 66.11 27.71
C ASP A 8 -21.11 65.26 28.71
N VAL A 9 -20.47 64.17 28.23
CA VAL A 9 -19.42 63.29 28.84
C VAL A 9 -19.74 61.77 28.92
N ALA A 10 -20.88 61.25 28.46
CA ALA A 10 -21.14 59.80 28.46
C ALA A 10 -21.04 59.05 27.10
N ASP A 11 -20.99 59.73 25.94
CA ASP A 11 -21.19 59.05 24.63
C ASP A 11 -20.01 59.14 23.63
N GLN A 12 -18.76 59.30 24.09
CA GLN A 12 -17.61 59.56 23.19
C GLN A 12 -16.53 58.45 23.09
N VAL A 13 -16.87 57.17 23.28
CA VAL A 13 -15.92 56.05 23.03
C VAL A 13 -16.42 55.02 22.00
N ALA A 14 -17.68 55.08 21.56
CA ALA A 14 -18.25 54.09 20.62
C ALA A 14 -18.12 54.43 19.12
N ASN A 15 -17.45 55.51 18.71
CA ASN A 15 -17.48 55.93 17.30
C ASN A 15 -16.14 56.50 16.79
N ARG A 16 -15.11 55.65 16.65
CA ARG A 16 -13.87 55.96 15.92
C ARG A 16 -13.19 54.74 15.28
N VAL A 17 -13.93 53.91 14.52
CA VAL A 17 -13.33 53.02 13.47
C VAL A 17 -14.26 52.91 12.25
N ALA A 18 -14.76 54.04 11.74
CA ALA A 18 -15.49 54.08 10.47
C ALA A 18 -15.22 55.40 9.73
N ALA A 19 -14.07 55.51 9.07
CA ALA A 19 -13.85 56.35 7.89
C ALA A 19 -12.38 56.30 7.43
N ALA A 20 -12.05 55.36 6.55
CA ALA A 20 -10.99 55.52 5.54
C ALA A 20 -11.18 54.45 4.46
N GLY A 21 -12.22 54.62 3.62
CA GLY A 21 -12.45 53.83 2.43
C GLY A 21 -12.60 54.73 1.21
N ALA A 22 -11.67 54.58 0.26
CA ALA A 22 -11.79 54.83 -1.18
C ALA A 22 -10.45 54.33 -1.78
N SER A 23 -10.35 53.50 -2.82
CA SER A 23 -11.23 53.18 -3.94
C SER A 23 -10.69 51.89 -4.60
N ALA A 24 -11.55 50.92 -4.93
CA ALA A 24 -11.42 50.10 -6.15
C ALA A 24 -12.72 49.31 -6.37
N SER A 25 -13.16 49.29 -7.62
CA SER A 25 -14.46 48.90 -8.16
C SER A 25 -14.87 47.42 -8.01
N ALA A 26 -16.17 47.20 -7.83
CA ALA A 26 -16.85 45.89 -7.83
C ALA A 26 -16.74 45.12 -9.17
N PRO A 27 -17.00 43.79 -9.14
CA PRO A 27 -18.27 43.34 -9.72
C PRO A 27 -19.00 42.26 -8.89
N GLY A 28 -20.34 42.34 -8.92
CA GLY A 28 -21.25 41.18 -8.81
C GLY A 28 -21.54 40.63 -7.41
N SER A 29 -22.58 41.15 -6.75
CA SER A 29 -23.16 40.59 -5.53
C SER A 29 -23.75 39.19 -5.77
N VAL A 30 -23.15 38.16 -5.20
CA VAL A 30 -23.77 36.85 -4.96
C VAL A 30 -24.35 36.87 -3.55
N SER A 31 -25.65 36.56 -3.44
CA SER A 31 -26.37 36.46 -2.17
C SER A 31 -25.79 35.33 -1.31
N THR A 32 -25.16 35.69 -0.19
CA THR A 32 -24.70 34.76 0.85
C THR A 32 -25.89 34.33 1.70
N VAL A 33 -26.20 33.03 1.69
CA VAL A 33 -27.03 32.39 2.72
C VAL A 33 -26.32 32.59 4.07
N GLU A 34 -27.03 33.10 5.08
CA GLU A 34 -26.49 33.23 6.44
C GLU A 34 -26.08 31.84 6.96
N GLU A 35 -24.77 31.60 7.04
CA GLU A 35 -24.22 30.45 7.74
C GLU A 35 -24.67 30.51 9.21
N PRO A 36 -25.13 29.40 9.81
CA PRO A 36 -25.44 29.40 11.24
C PRO A 36 -24.19 29.84 12.01
N ALA A 37 -24.33 30.85 12.88
CA ALA A 37 -23.20 31.49 13.58
C ALA A 37 -22.27 30.48 14.31
N ALA A 38 -22.73 29.27 14.57
CA ALA A 38 -21.97 28.16 15.15
C ALA A 38 -20.86 27.59 14.23
N GLU A 39 -20.99 27.61 12.89
CA GLU A 39 -19.97 27.07 11.96
C GLU A 39 -18.82 28.02 11.65
N SER A 40 -18.91 29.28 12.10
CA SER A 40 -17.92 30.34 11.81
C SER A 40 -17.08 30.71 13.04
N VAL A 41 -17.35 30.10 14.19
CA VAL A 41 -16.62 30.34 15.45
C VAL A 41 -15.64 29.20 15.69
N LEU A 42 -14.37 29.56 15.90
CA LEU A 42 -13.33 28.59 16.25
C LEU A 42 -13.55 28.10 17.69
N ALA A 43 -13.98 26.85 17.83
CA ALA A 43 -14.12 26.19 19.13
C ALA A 43 -12.91 25.27 19.40
N VAL A 44 -12.02 25.68 20.30
CA VAL A 44 -10.81 24.91 20.63
C VAL A 44 -11.14 23.68 21.47
N PRO A 45 -10.58 22.49 21.18
CA PRO A 45 -10.76 21.31 22.02
C PRO A 45 -10.16 21.51 23.43
N ALA A 46 -10.88 21.08 24.47
CA ALA A 46 -10.46 21.28 25.87
C ALA A 46 -9.08 20.68 26.19
N GLU A 47 -8.70 19.60 25.51
CA GLU A 47 -7.38 18.96 25.59
C GLU A 47 -6.22 19.90 25.17
N TRP A 48 -6.46 20.85 24.26
CA TRP A 48 -5.44 21.80 23.83
C TRP A 48 -5.13 22.86 24.88
N HIS A 49 -6.05 23.10 25.83
CA HIS A 49 -5.88 24.19 26.81
C HIS A 49 -4.64 24.03 27.69
N ARG A 50 -4.16 22.80 27.90
CA ARG A 50 -2.93 22.51 28.64
C ARG A 50 -1.66 22.59 27.77
N LEU A 51 -1.83 22.50 26.46
CA LEU A 51 -0.74 22.50 25.49
C LEU A 51 -0.37 23.92 25.06
N VAL A 52 -1.38 24.77 24.82
CA VAL A 52 -1.20 26.16 24.36
C VAL A 52 -0.29 26.95 25.31
N HIS A 53 0.62 27.74 24.73
CA HIS A 53 1.36 28.76 25.44
C HIS A 53 0.47 30.00 25.60
N PRO A 54 -0.02 30.32 26.81
CA PRO A 54 -1.06 31.33 26.99
C PRO A 54 -0.61 32.71 26.49
N ARG A 55 -1.51 33.48 25.91
CA ARG A 55 -1.28 34.90 25.59
C ARG A 55 -2.42 35.74 26.13
N ARG A 56 -2.15 37.00 26.46
CA ARG A 56 -3.18 37.94 26.93
C ARG A 56 -4.24 38.09 25.83
N GLY A 57 -5.51 37.84 26.17
CA GLY A 57 -6.63 37.85 25.22
C GLY A 57 -6.75 36.60 24.32
N GLY A 58 -5.90 35.59 24.53
CA GLY A 58 -5.99 34.30 23.82
C GLY A 58 -7.03 33.35 24.43
N LEU A 59 -7.20 32.20 23.80
CA LEU A 59 -8.22 31.17 24.04
C LEU A 59 -8.05 30.46 25.40
N THR A 60 -6.89 30.62 26.04
CA THR A 60 -6.54 30.00 27.34
C THR A 60 -6.21 31.01 28.44
N ALA A 61 -6.44 32.31 28.20
CA ALA A 61 -6.17 33.36 29.18
C ALA A 61 -7.16 33.29 30.36
N GLY A 62 -6.66 33.03 31.57
CA GLY A 62 -7.44 33.05 32.80
C GLY A 62 -6.57 33.42 34.00
N PRO A 63 -7.18 33.84 35.13
CA PRO A 63 -6.43 34.21 36.32
C PRO A 63 -5.71 32.99 36.90
N VAL A 64 -4.42 33.16 37.16
CA VAL A 64 -3.53 32.09 37.59
C VAL A 64 -2.99 32.41 38.98
N ARG A 65 -3.09 31.45 39.89
CA ARG A 65 -2.48 31.55 41.23
C ARG A 65 -1.15 30.80 41.28
N VAL A 66 -0.25 31.32 42.11
CA VAL A 66 1.02 30.69 42.48
C VAL A 66 0.72 29.38 43.22
N ARG A 67 1.50 28.32 42.95
CA ARG A 67 1.36 27.03 43.66
C ARG A 67 2.24 27.00 44.91
N ASP A 68 1.67 27.37 46.07
CA ASP A 68 2.38 27.45 47.36
C ASP A 68 3.19 26.19 47.70
N ARG A 69 2.64 24.99 47.39
CA ARG A 69 3.34 23.72 47.63
C ARG A 69 4.58 23.54 46.76
N ALA A 70 4.57 24.03 45.53
CA ALA A 70 5.72 23.94 44.63
C ALA A 70 6.81 24.91 45.06
N VAL A 71 6.42 26.13 45.46
CA VAL A 71 7.28 27.17 46.03
C VAL A 71 7.97 26.65 47.30
N ALA A 72 7.20 26.15 48.29
CA ALA A 72 7.76 25.63 49.53
C ALA A 72 8.73 24.46 49.31
N LYS A 73 8.43 23.56 48.36
CA LYS A 73 9.31 22.44 48.03
C LYS A 73 10.61 22.90 47.37
N LEU A 74 10.56 23.91 46.49
CA LEU A 74 11.76 24.46 45.86
C LEU A 74 12.62 25.20 46.90
N ALA A 75 12.01 26.05 47.72
CA ALA A 75 12.69 26.77 48.80
C ALA A 75 13.40 25.79 49.76
N GLN A 76 12.74 24.69 50.16
CA GLN A 76 13.35 23.65 50.99
C GLN A 76 14.56 22.99 50.31
N ARG A 77 14.46 22.71 49.00
CA ARG A 77 15.58 22.11 48.24
C ARG A 77 16.76 23.07 48.11
N LEU A 78 16.49 24.35 47.85
CA LEU A 78 17.52 25.40 47.76
C LEU A 78 18.24 25.58 49.09
N ALA A 79 17.48 25.59 50.20
CA ALA A 79 18.07 25.63 51.54
C ALA A 79 18.97 24.41 51.82
N GLY A 80 18.57 23.22 51.34
CA GLY A 80 19.32 21.97 51.51
C GLY A 80 20.64 21.89 50.73
N ILE A 81 20.83 22.72 49.70
CA ILE A 81 22.09 22.80 48.92
C ILE A 81 22.79 24.14 49.06
N ARG A 82 22.43 24.94 50.08
CA ARG A 82 22.98 26.30 50.26
C ARG A 82 24.51 26.28 50.33
N ASP A 83 25.07 25.33 51.08
CA ASP A 83 26.53 25.19 51.25
C ASP A 83 27.25 24.77 49.95
N GLU A 84 26.52 24.17 48.99
CA GLU A 84 27.03 23.81 47.66
C GLU A 84 26.87 24.98 46.66
N LEU A 85 25.86 25.84 46.84
CA LEU A 85 25.63 27.03 46.02
C LEU A 85 26.68 28.12 46.27
N VAL A 86 27.08 28.32 47.52
CA VAL A 86 28.02 29.40 47.90
C VAL A 86 29.35 29.30 47.16
N PRO A 87 30.04 28.15 47.08
CA PRO A 87 31.27 28.01 46.30
C PRO A 87 31.08 28.32 44.82
N VAL A 88 29.97 27.88 44.21
CA VAL A 88 29.66 28.12 42.80
C VAL A 88 29.44 29.60 42.51
N LEU A 89 28.78 30.34 43.40
CA LEU A 89 28.54 31.78 43.30
C LEU A 89 29.72 32.64 43.81
N SER A 90 30.85 32.01 44.09
CA SER A 90 32.07 32.68 44.57
C SER A 90 33.31 32.29 43.77
N LEU A 91 33.14 31.62 42.62
CA LEU A 91 34.26 31.27 41.75
C LEU A 91 34.92 32.54 41.20
N ASP A 92 36.25 32.60 41.26
CA ASP A 92 37.03 33.71 40.73
C ASP A 92 36.84 33.91 39.22
N ALA A 93 36.45 32.84 38.51
CA ALA A 93 36.18 32.85 37.08
C ALA A 93 34.80 33.43 36.70
N ASN A 94 33.92 33.68 37.67
CA ASN A 94 32.62 34.31 37.42
C ASN A 94 32.75 35.82 37.17
N ASP A 95 31.72 36.42 36.55
CA ASP A 95 31.60 37.88 36.51
C ASP A 95 31.45 38.43 37.95
N PRO A 96 32.26 39.42 38.37
CA PRO A 96 32.20 39.98 39.73
C PRO A 96 30.81 40.50 40.14
N LEU A 97 30.02 40.99 39.18
CA LEU A 97 28.64 41.43 39.43
C LEU A 97 27.67 40.26 39.60
N VAL A 98 27.94 39.11 38.97
CA VAL A 98 27.16 37.88 39.18
C VAL A 98 27.45 37.29 40.56
N ASN A 99 28.71 37.29 40.98
CA ASN A 99 29.11 36.84 42.33
C ASN A 99 28.46 37.70 43.41
N SER A 100 28.62 39.02 43.34
CA SER A 100 28.06 39.93 44.36
C SER A 100 26.54 39.86 44.42
N ALA A 101 25.86 39.84 43.27
CA ALA A 101 24.40 39.73 43.21
C ALA A 101 23.89 38.36 43.69
N GLY A 102 24.56 37.26 43.32
CA GLY A 102 24.20 35.90 43.72
C GLY A 102 24.37 35.68 45.23
N GLN A 103 25.48 36.15 45.80
CA GLN A 103 25.72 36.10 47.25
C GLN A 103 24.71 36.95 48.03
N ALA A 104 24.40 38.16 47.55
CA ALA A 104 23.37 39.01 48.17
C ALA A 104 22.01 38.31 48.21
N HIS A 105 21.60 37.66 47.11
CA HIS A 105 20.34 36.92 47.05
C HIS A 105 20.31 35.68 47.94
N LEU A 106 21.45 34.98 48.14
CA LEU A 106 21.53 33.87 49.09
C LEU A 106 21.53 34.30 50.56
N ASN A 107 22.01 35.52 50.87
CA ASN A 107 22.17 36.01 52.24
C ASN A 107 20.88 36.57 52.85
N ASP A 108 19.88 36.90 52.03
CA ASP A 108 18.53 37.30 52.47
C ASP A 108 17.76 36.16 53.19
N SER A 109 18.31 34.94 53.19
CA SER A 109 17.74 33.77 53.89
C SER A 109 17.92 33.76 55.43
N GLY A 110 18.35 34.88 56.03
CA GLY A 110 18.25 35.10 57.49
C GLY A 110 19.51 34.95 58.34
N HIS A 111 20.70 35.41 57.90
CA HIS A 111 21.88 35.58 58.78
C HIS A 111 22.41 37.02 58.73
N ALA A 112 22.63 37.62 59.90
CA ALA A 112 22.53 39.06 60.15
C ALA A 112 23.84 39.89 60.06
N GLU A 113 24.86 39.51 59.26
CA GLU A 113 26.17 40.22 59.31
C GLU A 113 26.83 40.55 57.96
N ALA A 114 26.06 40.85 56.90
CA ALA A 114 26.59 41.50 55.70
C ALA A 114 25.79 42.79 55.38
N GLU A 115 26.47 43.87 55.00
CA GLU A 115 25.85 45.14 54.60
C GLU A 115 24.72 44.90 53.58
N HIS A 116 23.57 45.55 53.81
CA HIS A 116 22.28 45.25 53.20
C HIS A 116 22.27 45.52 51.67
N ALA A 117 22.68 44.54 50.87
CA ALA A 117 22.39 44.53 49.44
C ALA A 117 21.02 43.88 49.21
N GLU A 118 20.05 44.65 48.72
CA GLU A 118 18.71 44.12 48.39
C GLU A 118 18.81 42.99 47.33
N PRO A 119 17.98 41.94 47.44
CA PRO A 119 17.92 40.88 46.44
C PRO A 119 17.63 41.48 45.05
N SER A 120 18.48 41.15 44.07
CA SER A 120 18.37 41.65 42.71
C SER A 120 17.90 40.57 41.73
N PRO A 121 17.25 40.93 40.61
CA PRO A 121 16.87 39.97 39.57
C PRO A 121 18.06 39.18 39.01
N LEU A 122 19.24 39.80 38.93
CA LEU A 122 20.48 39.15 38.51
C LEU A 122 20.95 38.11 39.54
N GLY A 123 20.81 38.41 40.83
CA GLY A 123 21.11 37.46 41.91
C GLY A 123 20.19 36.25 41.90
N ALA A 124 18.89 36.47 41.70
CA ALA A 124 17.89 35.42 41.54
C ALA A 124 18.18 34.52 40.33
N ALA A 125 18.58 35.13 39.21
CA ALA A 125 19.01 34.43 38.01
C ALA A 125 20.26 33.57 38.25
N ALA A 126 21.29 34.12 38.90
CA ALA A 126 22.52 33.40 39.21
C ALA A 126 22.26 32.17 40.10
N VAL A 127 21.43 32.31 41.14
CA VAL A 127 21.03 31.21 42.02
C VAL A 127 20.26 30.13 41.25
N ALA A 128 19.31 30.51 40.39
CA ALA A 128 18.57 29.54 39.58
C ALA A 128 19.48 28.78 38.59
N CYS A 129 20.44 29.48 37.97
CA CYS A 129 21.41 28.88 37.06
C CYS A 129 22.32 27.87 37.76
N ALA A 130 22.87 28.22 38.93
CA ALA A 130 23.69 27.33 39.74
C ALA A 130 22.87 26.12 40.26
N ALA A 131 21.67 26.36 40.78
CA ALA A 131 20.80 25.33 41.30
C ALA A 131 20.37 24.29 40.25
N ALA A 132 20.22 24.68 38.99
CA ALA A 132 19.89 23.76 37.90
C ALA A 132 21.00 22.72 37.62
N HIS A 133 22.25 23.02 37.98
CA HIS A 133 23.38 22.10 37.87
C HIS A 133 23.54 21.24 39.12
N LEU A 134 23.29 21.82 40.30
CA LEU A 134 23.43 21.14 41.60
C LEU A 134 22.21 20.26 41.97
N LEU A 135 21.03 20.54 41.41
CA LEU A 135 19.80 19.78 41.69
C LEU A 135 19.32 18.99 40.46
N PRO A 136 19.73 17.73 40.31
CA PRO A 136 19.16 16.84 39.31
C PRO A 136 17.63 16.79 39.41
N GLY A 137 16.95 16.92 38.26
CA GLY A 137 15.50 16.87 38.17
C GLY A 137 14.75 17.99 38.90
N VAL A 138 15.40 19.14 39.17
CA VAL A 138 14.68 20.34 39.64
C VAL A 138 13.68 20.80 38.58
N ARG A 139 12.47 21.15 39.03
CA ARG A 139 11.46 21.71 38.14
C ARG A 139 11.72 23.19 37.97
N MET A 140 12.39 23.57 36.89
CA MET A 140 12.77 24.95 36.64
C MET A 140 11.58 25.92 36.65
N ALA A 141 10.41 25.52 36.15
CA ALA A 141 9.19 26.34 36.21
C ALA A 141 8.81 26.82 37.63
N SER A 142 9.21 26.11 38.68
CA SER A 142 8.93 26.52 40.07
C SER A 142 9.72 27.76 40.51
N PHE A 143 10.82 28.13 39.83
CA PHE A 143 11.52 29.39 40.11
C PHE A 143 10.67 30.61 39.72
N ALA A 144 9.91 30.55 38.62
CA ALA A 144 8.97 31.61 38.27
C ALA A 144 7.96 31.86 39.40
N GLU A 145 7.40 30.79 39.95
CA GLU A 145 6.43 30.85 41.04
C GLU A 145 7.04 31.38 42.35
N LEU A 146 8.27 30.96 42.67
CA LEU A 146 9.02 31.45 43.82
C LEU A 146 9.26 32.96 43.71
N TRP A 147 9.78 33.43 42.58
CA TRP A 147 10.05 34.85 42.36
C TRP A 147 8.77 35.70 42.37
N ILE A 148 7.67 35.21 41.79
CA ILE A 148 6.37 35.89 41.86
C ILE A 148 5.89 35.98 43.30
N SER A 149 6.03 34.89 44.08
CA SER A 149 5.58 34.83 45.47
C SER A 149 6.34 35.78 46.39
N GLU A 150 7.65 35.91 46.19
CA GLU A 150 8.53 36.67 47.10
C GLU A 150 8.70 38.13 46.68
N HIS A 151 8.71 38.41 45.38
CA HIS A 151 9.10 39.73 44.85
C HIS A 151 8.14 40.28 43.78
N GLY A 152 7.10 39.54 43.41
CA GLY A 152 6.10 39.97 42.43
C GLY A 152 6.50 39.76 40.96
N LEU A 153 5.54 40.03 40.07
CA LEU A 153 5.62 39.66 38.65
C LEU A 153 6.69 40.45 37.87
N VAL A 154 6.89 41.73 38.20
CA VAL A 154 7.92 42.58 37.57
C VAL A 154 9.33 42.06 37.87
N PHE A 155 9.59 41.69 39.12
CA PHE A 155 10.87 41.13 39.53
C PHE A 155 11.13 39.80 38.81
N ALA A 156 10.13 38.90 38.82
CA ALA A 156 10.25 37.58 38.19
C ALA A 156 10.52 37.67 36.68
N ALA A 157 9.85 38.60 35.98
CA ALA A 157 10.08 38.84 34.56
C ALA A 157 11.50 39.35 34.27
N ARG A 158 12.02 40.29 35.08
CA ARG A 158 13.40 40.77 34.98
C ARG A 158 14.41 39.66 35.30
N ALA A 159 14.15 38.83 36.30
CA ALA A 159 15.03 37.74 36.69
C ALA A 159 15.19 36.70 35.57
N LEU A 160 14.12 36.43 34.80
CA LEU A 160 14.24 35.60 33.60
C LEU A 160 15.10 36.26 32.51
N VAL A 161 14.93 37.56 32.26
CA VAL A 161 15.74 38.28 31.25
C VAL A 161 17.22 38.29 31.65
N GLU A 162 17.52 38.44 32.94
CA GLU A 162 18.89 38.30 33.45
C GLU A 162 19.40 36.86 33.29
N LEU A 163 18.58 35.85 33.62
CA LEU A 163 18.94 34.43 33.50
C LEU A 163 19.34 34.03 32.08
N VAL A 164 18.57 34.46 31.07
CA VAL A 164 18.89 34.15 29.67
C VAL A 164 20.07 34.97 29.14
N GLY A 165 20.46 36.04 29.83
CA GLY A 165 21.65 36.84 29.53
C GLY A 165 22.92 36.33 30.21
N LEU A 166 22.85 35.26 31.02
CA LEU A 166 24.02 34.59 31.55
C LEU A 166 24.62 33.62 30.51
N THR A 167 25.83 33.16 30.78
CA THR A 167 26.52 32.02 30.17
C THR A 167 27.10 31.19 31.29
N VAL A 168 27.02 29.88 31.14
CA VAL A 168 27.58 28.93 32.10
C VAL A 168 28.59 28.05 31.37
N ASP A 169 29.80 27.97 31.92
CA ASP A 169 30.79 26.98 31.52
C ASP A 169 30.72 25.83 32.53
N ALA A 170 30.35 24.65 32.06
CA ALA A 170 30.21 23.46 32.89
C ALA A 170 30.66 22.20 32.14
N ASP A 171 31.25 21.25 32.84
CA ASP A 171 31.70 19.99 32.24
C ASP A 171 30.58 18.95 32.07
N VAL A 172 30.92 17.82 31.45
CA VAL A 172 29.98 16.69 31.24
C VAL A 172 29.41 16.08 32.53
N PHE A 173 30.00 16.39 33.69
CA PHE A 173 29.52 15.98 35.02
C PHE A 173 28.68 17.06 35.70
N ARG A 174 28.34 18.16 34.99
CA ARG A 174 27.60 19.33 35.47
C ARG A 174 28.34 20.15 36.53
N THR A 175 29.65 20.01 36.64
CA THR A 175 30.46 20.89 37.49
C THR A 175 30.52 22.28 36.85
N VAL A 176 30.09 23.31 37.57
CA VAL A 176 30.12 24.69 37.09
C VAL A 176 31.53 25.27 37.28
N HIS A 177 32.15 25.71 36.19
CA HIS A 177 33.49 26.31 36.16
C HIS A 177 33.43 27.83 36.08
N SER A 178 32.42 28.41 35.42
CA SER A 178 32.16 29.85 35.47
C SER A 178 30.71 30.23 35.13
N LEU A 179 30.27 31.36 35.68
CA LEU A 179 29.01 32.06 35.40
C LEU A 179 29.32 33.50 34.96
N ARG A 180 29.04 33.84 33.72
CA ARG A 180 29.37 35.15 33.12
C ARG A 180 28.18 35.76 32.43
N ARG A 181 28.06 37.08 32.36
CA ARG A 181 27.07 37.72 31.48
C ARG A 181 27.54 37.61 30.03
N GLN A 182 26.63 37.38 29.09
CA GLN A 182 26.93 37.36 27.66
C GLN A 182 27.54 38.71 27.23
N GLY A 183 28.71 38.66 26.61
CA GLY A 183 29.27 39.77 25.83
C GLY A 183 28.74 39.75 24.39
N ALA A 184 29.24 40.65 23.53
CA ALA A 184 28.85 40.74 22.13
C ALA A 184 29.38 39.59 21.24
N ASP A 185 30.02 38.56 21.81
CA ASP A 185 30.59 37.43 21.07
C ASP A 185 29.57 36.29 20.88
N PRO A 186 29.48 35.69 19.68
CA PRO A 186 28.44 34.75 19.28
C PRO A 186 28.71 33.31 19.74
N VAL A 187 28.98 33.09 21.03
CA VAL A 187 29.22 31.75 21.58
C VAL A 187 27.93 31.17 22.17
N ASP A 188 27.42 30.14 21.49
CA ASP A 188 26.44 29.13 21.91
C ASP A 188 25.20 29.63 22.68
N ASP A 189 24.43 30.51 22.03
CA ASP A 189 23.17 31.15 22.47
C ASP A 189 22.04 30.19 22.95
N THR A 190 22.28 28.88 23.01
CA THR A 190 21.25 27.85 23.18
C THR A 190 21.26 27.14 24.53
N LEU A 191 22.38 27.22 25.26
CA LEU A 191 22.63 26.39 26.44
C LEU A 191 21.71 26.74 27.64
N LEU A 192 21.38 28.00 27.90
CA LEU A 192 20.59 28.37 29.10
C LEU A 192 19.07 28.35 28.88
N LEU A 193 18.60 28.74 27.70
CA LEU A 193 17.18 28.68 27.37
C LEU A 193 16.69 27.22 27.28
N TYR A 194 17.47 26.32 26.66
CA TYR A 194 17.09 24.91 26.46
C TYR A 194 17.82 23.91 27.39
N GLY A 195 19.09 24.13 27.72
CA GLY A 195 19.88 23.18 28.51
C GLY A 195 19.69 23.29 30.03
N VAL A 196 19.47 24.50 30.54
CA VAL A 196 19.29 24.77 32.00
C VAL A 196 17.80 24.97 32.35
N GLY A 197 16.90 24.86 31.37
CA GLY A 197 15.45 24.88 31.58
C GLY A 197 14.82 26.28 31.70
N GLY A 198 15.50 27.34 31.21
CA GLY A 198 14.94 28.70 31.15
C GLY A 198 13.61 28.78 30.38
N TYR A 199 13.43 27.97 29.34
CA TYR A 199 12.16 27.84 28.61
C TYR A 199 10.97 27.48 29.52
N ALA A 200 11.19 26.62 30.53
CA ALA A 200 10.14 26.23 31.47
C ALA A 200 9.73 27.39 32.40
N ILE A 201 10.70 28.22 32.81
CA ILE A 201 10.45 29.46 33.58
C ILE A 201 9.69 30.46 32.71
N ALA A 202 10.13 30.65 31.46
CA ALA A 202 9.51 31.56 30.51
C ALA A 202 8.04 31.19 30.25
N ARG A 203 7.74 29.91 30.00
CA ARG A 203 6.38 29.43 29.79
C ARG A 203 5.48 29.67 31.00
N GLU A 204 6.02 29.47 32.21
CA GLU A 204 5.28 29.69 33.44
C GLU A 204 5.02 31.19 33.69
N LEU A 205 6.02 32.05 33.50
CA LEU A 205 5.85 33.51 33.60
C LEU A 205 4.84 34.02 32.59
N ARG A 206 4.90 33.54 31.34
CA ARG A 206 3.95 33.87 30.30
C ARG A 206 2.52 33.51 30.69
N ARG A 207 2.32 32.35 31.34
CA ARG A 207 1.02 31.92 31.89
C ARG A 207 0.47 32.88 32.95
N HIS A 208 1.32 33.38 33.84
CA HIS A 208 0.94 34.40 34.83
C HIS A 208 0.66 35.77 34.18
N LEU A 209 1.47 36.20 33.21
CA LEU A 209 1.31 37.46 32.48
C LEU A 209 0.01 37.50 31.66
N ALA A 210 -0.38 36.38 31.04
CA ALA A 210 -1.62 36.26 30.28
C ALA A 210 -2.87 36.51 31.14
N GLY A 211 -2.82 36.14 32.43
CA GLY A 211 -3.89 36.34 33.41
C GLY A 211 -3.72 37.55 34.35
N ALA A 212 -2.67 38.37 34.14
CA ALA A 212 -2.34 39.50 35.00
C ALA A 212 -3.30 40.69 34.78
N THR A 213 -3.45 41.53 35.80
CA THR A 213 -4.22 42.78 35.69
C THR A 213 -3.60 43.72 34.64
N ASP A 214 -4.39 44.66 34.10
CA ASP A 214 -3.85 45.65 33.14
C ASP A 214 -2.70 46.47 33.73
N GLN A 215 -2.77 46.77 35.04
CA GLN A 215 -1.73 47.50 35.76
C GLN A 215 -0.42 46.69 35.85
N ASP A 216 -0.49 45.45 36.31
CA ASP A 216 0.70 44.60 36.47
C ASP A 216 1.35 44.29 35.12
N TYR A 217 0.54 44.04 34.09
CA TYR A 217 1.05 43.79 32.74
C TYR A 217 1.78 45.01 32.17
N ARG A 218 1.23 46.21 32.32
CA ARG A 218 1.89 47.44 31.88
C ARG A 218 3.18 47.70 32.66
N ALA A 219 3.18 47.48 33.97
CA ALA A 219 4.39 47.61 34.78
C ALA A 219 5.51 46.66 34.31
N VAL A 220 5.17 45.43 33.91
CA VAL A 220 6.15 44.48 33.32
C VAL A 220 6.64 44.97 31.96
N VAL A 221 5.75 45.44 31.08
CA VAL A 221 6.14 46.00 29.77
C VAL A 221 7.12 47.16 29.95
N ASP A 222 6.83 48.12 30.83
CA ASP A 222 7.67 49.28 31.07
C ASP A 222 9.04 48.88 31.64
N ALA A 223 9.06 47.92 32.58
CA ALA A 223 10.30 47.42 33.17
C ALA A 223 11.19 46.66 32.16
N LEU A 224 10.57 45.93 31.23
CA LEU A 224 11.29 45.14 30.24
C LEU A 224 11.71 45.95 29.00
N ALA A 225 11.08 47.08 28.71
CA ALA A 225 11.45 47.95 27.61
C ALA A 225 12.93 48.40 27.65
N ALA A 226 13.50 48.56 28.86
CA ALA A 226 14.92 48.88 29.05
C ALA A 226 15.88 47.81 28.49
N HIS A 227 15.41 46.58 28.24
CA HIS A 227 16.21 45.46 27.77
C HIS A 227 16.12 45.27 26.24
N LEU A 228 15.41 46.14 25.52
CA LEU A 228 15.35 46.12 24.05
C LEU A 228 16.72 46.38 23.38
N GLY A 229 17.68 46.97 24.11
CA GLY A 229 19.07 47.14 23.71
C GLY A 229 20.03 46.10 24.30
N GLY A 230 19.53 45.06 24.96
CA GLY A 230 20.33 44.00 25.58
C GLY A 230 20.92 42.99 24.57
N SER A 231 21.44 41.86 25.07
CA SER A 231 22.02 40.83 24.20
C SER A 231 20.99 40.25 23.21
N PRO A 232 21.40 39.68 22.06
CA PRO A 232 20.48 39.05 21.12
C PRO A 232 19.51 38.06 21.78
N VAL A 233 19.98 37.21 22.70
CA VAL A 233 19.16 36.23 23.43
C VAL A 233 18.18 36.90 24.41
N GLN A 234 18.58 37.96 25.10
CA GLN A 234 17.68 38.74 25.95
C GLN A 234 16.55 39.38 25.14
N ARG A 235 16.84 39.90 23.94
CA ARG A 235 15.82 40.47 23.05
C ARG A 235 14.83 39.43 22.54
N LEU A 236 15.20 38.14 22.44
CA LEU A 236 14.30 37.06 21.99
C LEU A 236 13.24 36.67 23.01
N VAL A 237 13.54 36.71 24.32
CA VAL A 237 12.57 36.27 25.35
C VAL A 237 11.46 37.30 25.57
N LEU A 238 11.74 38.59 25.29
CA LEU A 238 10.77 39.69 25.41
C LEU A 238 9.48 39.47 24.60
N PRO A 239 9.53 39.30 23.26
CA PRO A 239 8.34 39.06 22.44
C PRO A 239 7.64 37.74 22.79
N TYR A 240 8.38 36.75 23.31
CA TYR A 240 7.78 35.51 23.79
C TYR A 240 6.93 35.72 25.06
N LEU A 241 7.41 36.49 26.04
CA LEU A 241 6.66 36.78 27.27
C LEU A 241 5.49 37.73 27.02
N LEU A 242 5.68 38.70 26.13
CA LEU A 242 4.76 39.81 25.86
C LEU A 242 4.35 39.82 24.37
N PRO A 243 3.68 38.76 23.87
CA PRO A 243 3.35 38.64 22.44
C PRO A 243 2.37 39.71 21.93
N THR A 244 1.70 40.45 22.83
CA THR A 244 0.86 41.59 22.44
C THR A 244 1.65 42.84 22.06
N GLN A 245 2.95 42.90 22.37
CA GLN A 245 3.83 43.98 21.93
C GLN A 245 4.29 43.70 20.50
N THR A 246 3.38 43.89 19.54
CA THR A 246 3.56 43.46 18.14
C THR A 246 4.77 44.07 17.44
N GLU A 247 5.18 45.29 17.82
CA GLU A 247 6.41 45.92 17.33
C GLU A 247 7.67 45.17 17.79
N TRP A 248 7.68 44.66 19.03
CA TRP A 248 8.80 43.86 19.55
C TRP A 248 8.88 42.51 18.84
N VAL A 249 7.73 41.89 18.58
CA VAL A 249 7.64 40.64 17.80
C VAL A 249 8.14 40.86 16.37
N ALA A 250 7.66 41.91 15.69
CA ALA A 250 8.06 42.22 14.32
C ALA A 250 9.56 42.49 14.20
N ARG A 251 10.12 43.27 15.13
CA ARG A 251 11.57 43.52 15.18
C ARG A 251 12.36 42.23 15.42
N ALA A 252 11.95 41.41 16.38
CA ALA A 252 12.64 40.14 16.65
C ALA A 252 12.57 39.14 15.47
N CYS A 253 11.49 39.17 14.68
CA CYS A 253 11.39 38.38 13.44
C CYS A 253 12.32 38.91 12.34
N ALA A 254 12.43 40.25 12.20
CA ALA A 254 13.34 40.87 11.24
C ALA A 254 14.82 40.63 11.60
N ASP A 255 15.16 40.70 12.89
CA ASP A 255 16.51 40.53 13.42
C ASP A 255 16.85 39.04 13.68
N VAL A 256 16.00 38.09 13.25
CA VAL A 256 16.19 36.65 13.53
C VAL A 256 17.51 36.12 12.96
N ALA A 257 18.09 36.80 11.97
CA ALA A 257 19.37 36.46 11.38
C ALA A 257 20.57 36.60 12.36
N GLU A 258 20.39 37.35 13.44
CA GLU A 258 21.43 37.63 14.44
C GLU A 258 21.55 36.52 15.51
N VAL A 259 20.64 35.52 15.51
CA VAL A 259 20.57 34.48 16.55
C VAL A 259 20.63 33.08 15.96
N SER A 260 21.07 32.10 16.77
CA SER A 260 21.10 30.70 16.34
C SER A 260 19.69 30.16 15.97
N PRO A 261 19.59 29.20 15.02
CA PRO A 261 18.32 28.57 14.64
C PRO A 261 17.51 28.02 15.82
N GLN A 262 18.19 27.43 16.80
CA GLN A 262 17.56 26.85 17.99
C GLN A 262 17.02 27.95 18.92
N ALA A 263 17.74 29.07 19.08
CA ALA A 263 17.25 30.21 19.85
C ALA A 263 16.00 30.84 19.19
N ALA A 264 15.97 30.94 17.86
CA ALA A 264 14.84 31.47 17.11
C ALA A 264 13.55 30.65 17.25
N GLU A 265 13.62 29.35 17.60
CA GLU A 265 12.45 28.48 17.81
C GLU A 265 11.43 29.06 18.82
N ILE A 266 11.87 29.82 19.83
CA ILE A 266 10.98 30.40 20.84
C ILE A 266 10.05 31.48 20.25
N LEU A 267 10.49 32.20 19.22
CA LEU A 267 9.72 33.26 18.57
C LEU A 267 8.48 32.71 17.84
N VAL A 268 8.52 31.44 17.42
CA VAL A 268 7.38 30.79 16.76
C VAL A 268 6.16 30.73 17.68
N TYR A 269 6.35 30.73 19.01
CA TYR A 269 5.25 30.78 19.98
C TYR A 269 4.74 32.22 20.24
N ALA A 270 5.40 33.25 19.71
CA ALA A 270 5.08 34.67 19.92
C ALA A 270 4.27 35.28 18.77
N VAL A 271 4.38 34.73 17.56
CA VAL A 271 3.78 35.31 16.35
C VAL A 271 2.24 35.41 16.44
N SER A 272 1.69 36.37 15.70
CA SER A 272 0.26 36.62 15.56
C SER A 272 -0.20 36.80 14.11
N SER A 273 0.70 36.67 13.13
CA SER A 273 0.35 36.66 11.70
C SER A 273 1.13 35.61 10.93
N VAL A 274 0.62 35.24 9.76
CA VAL A 274 1.29 34.32 8.84
C VAL A 274 2.59 34.93 8.32
N ASP A 275 2.63 36.24 8.04
CA ASP A 275 3.85 36.91 7.54
C ASP A 275 5.01 36.81 8.54
N GLN A 276 4.74 36.98 9.84
CA GLN A 276 5.75 36.81 10.89
C GLN A 276 6.23 35.36 10.96
N LEU A 277 5.33 34.39 10.85
CA LEU A 277 5.68 32.98 10.83
C LEU A 277 6.55 32.63 9.60
N ASP A 278 6.21 33.20 8.45
CA ASP A 278 6.89 32.99 7.18
C ASP A 278 8.34 33.49 7.24
N GLN A 279 8.58 34.66 7.84
CA GLN A 279 9.93 35.19 8.09
C GLN A 279 10.80 34.25 8.94
N LEU A 280 10.21 33.53 9.89
CA LEU A 280 10.95 32.59 10.74
C LEU A 280 11.20 31.23 10.06
N THR A 281 10.38 30.87 9.06
CA THR A 281 10.35 29.51 8.50
C THR A 281 11.61 29.17 7.68
N GLU A 282 12.34 30.16 7.17
CA GLU A 282 13.61 29.94 6.45
C GLU A 282 14.77 29.55 7.37
N ARG A 283 14.68 29.91 8.67
CA ARG A 283 15.76 29.74 9.63
C ARG A 283 15.51 28.62 10.64
N VAL A 284 14.25 28.28 10.88
CA VAL A 284 13.86 27.26 11.86
C VAL A 284 13.41 25.98 11.17
N ALA A 285 14.00 24.84 11.54
CA ALA A 285 13.66 23.54 10.94
C ALA A 285 12.25 23.07 11.38
N PRO A 286 11.25 23.07 10.48
CA PRO A 286 9.85 22.81 10.85
C PRO A 286 9.63 21.38 11.35
N GLY A 287 10.37 20.39 10.83
CA GLY A 287 10.24 18.99 11.23
C GLY A 287 10.45 18.77 12.73
N ARG A 288 11.46 19.39 13.34
CA ARG A 288 11.73 19.29 14.79
C ARG A 288 10.65 19.96 15.62
N LEU A 289 10.14 21.10 15.16
CA LEU A 289 9.10 21.84 15.88
C LEU A 289 7.77 21.10 15.86
N LEU A 290 7.40 20.50 14.74
CA LEU A 290 6.12 19.79 14.58
C LEU A 290 6.00 18.53 15.45
N GLU A 291 7.13 17.94 15.84
CA GLU A 291 7.16 16.85 16.83
C GLU A 291 6.63 17.32 18.20
N ARG A 292 6.74 18.61 18.53
CA ARG A 292 6.22 19.16 19.80
C ARG A 292 4.69 19.30 19.76
N GLU A 293 4.03 18.84 20.82
CA GLU A 293 2.56 18.83 20.93
C GLU A 293 1.95 20.21 21.14
N ASP A 294 2.72 21.17 21.66
CA ASP A 294 2.28 22.50 22.03
C ASP A 294 2.32 23.54 20.91
N LEU A 295 3.07 23.27 19.84
CA LEU A 295 3.26 24.21 18.73
C LEU A 295 1.95 24.57 18.01
N LEU A 296 1.31 23.57 17.38
CA LEU A 296 0.16 23.82 16.50
C LEU A 296 -1.02 24.45 17.25
N PRO A 297 -1.41 23.98 18.45
CA PRO A 297 -2.43 24.67 19.25
C PRO A 297 -2.07 26.12 19.56
N THR A 298 -0.80 26.42 19.86
CA THR A 298 -0.35 27.79 20.14
C THR A 298 -0.41 28.69 18.91
N LEU A 299 -0.09 28.16 17.72
CA LEU A 299 -0.20 28.91 16.47
C LEU A 299 -1.66 29.21 16.11
N VAL A 300 -2.56 28.25 16.34
CA VAL A 300 -4.01 28.46 16.18
C VAL A 300 -4.53 29.53 17.15
N ASP A 301 -4.07 29.52 18.40
CA ASP A 301 -4.39 30.55 19.39
C ASP A 301 -3.89 31.95 19.00
N GLY A 302 -2.73 32.03 18.32
CA GLY A 302 -2.09 33.29 17.97
C GLY A 302 -2.49 33.91 16.64
N ILE A 303 -2.58 33.09 15.59
CA ILE A 303 -2.84 33.50 14.22
C ILE A 303 -4.31 33.27 13.84
N GLY A 304 -4.98 32.32 14.49
CA GLY A 304 -6.32 31.89 14.12
C GLY A 304 -6.34 31.03 12.85
N PRO A 305 -7.50 30.94 12.16
CA PRO A 305 -7.67 30.04 11.02
C PRO A 305 -6.75 30.32 9.82
N ALA A 306 -6.18 31.51 9.70
CA ALA A 306 -5.26 31.89 8.62
C ALA A 306 -3.97 31.04 8.57
N VAL A 307 -3.65 30.30 9.64
CA VAL A 307 -2.48 29.40 9.67
C VAL A 307 -2.65 28.15 8.80
N ALA A 308 -3.87 27.83 8.35
CA ALA A 308 -4.21 26.60 7.63
C ALA A 308 -3.27 26.32 6.44
N GLY A 309 -3.09 27.28 5.53
CA GLY A 309 -2.21 27.14 4.37
C GLY A 309 -0.73 26.92 4.71
N ARG A 310 -0.25 27.40 5.87
CA ARG A 310 1.12 27.15 6.33
C ARG A 310 1.26 25.73 6.91
N ILE A 311 0.28 25.25 7.68
CA ILE A 311 0.25 23.86 8.18
C ILE A 311 0.23 22.87 7.01
N ALA A 312 -0.56 23.14 5.97
CA ALA A 312 -0.61 22.28 4.78
C ALA A 312 0.74 22.22 4.04
N ARG A 313 1.43 23.36 3.88
CA ARG A 313 2.78 23.38 3.29
C ARG A 313 3.79 22.57 4.11
N TRP A 314 3.68 22.58 5.43
CA TRP A 314 4.52 21.73 6.28
C TRP A 314 4.19 20.24 6.15
N LEU A 315 2.91 19.88 5.97
CA LEU A 315 2.49 18.49 5.73
C LEU A 315 3.07 17.87 4.44
N ASP A 316 3.45 18.71 3.48
CA ASP A 316 4.08 18.31 2.22
C ASP A 316 5.60 18.07 2.36
N ALA A 317 6.19 18.32 3.53
CA ALA A 317 7.60 18.03 3.79
C ALA A 317 7.87 16.51 3.77
N PRO A 318 8.99 16.06 3.17
CA PRO A 318 9.35 14.65 3.15
C PRO A 318 9.68 14.14 4.57
N HIS A 319 9.38 12.86 4.83
CA HIS A 319 9.76 12.14 6.06
C HIS A 319 9.08 12.55 7.38
N LEU A 320 7.88 13.15 7.35
CA LEU A 320 7.09 13.34 8.58
C LEU A 320 6.56 12.00 9.13
N SER A 321 6.60 11.85 10.46
CA SER A 321 5.98 10.72 11.15
C SER A 321 4.45 10.76 11.05
N ASP A 322 3.80 9.59 11.08
CA ASP A 322 2.32 9.51 11.08
C ASP A 322 1.70 10.25 12.27
N ALA A 323 2.39 10.27 13.42
CA ALA A 323 1.94 10.97 14.61
C ALA A 323 1.86 12.49 14.38
N VAL A 324 2.90 13.07 13.79
CA VAL A 324 2.93 14.50 13.44
C VAL A 324 1.85 14.83 12.41
N ARG A 325 1.72 14.01 11.36
CA ARG A 325 0.70 14.19 10.32
C ARG A 325 -0.70 14.17 10.90
N THR A 326 -1.02 13.16 11.71
CA THR A 326 -2.33 13.01 12.36
C THR A 326 -2.67 14.23 13.22
N ARG A 327 -1.70 14.74 14.00
CA ARG A 327 -1.88 15.95 14.81
C ARG A 327 -2.17 17.18 13.96
N ALA A 328 -1.42 17.39 12.88
CA ALA A 328 -1.61 18.51 11.98
C ALA A 328 -2.96 18.45 11.24
N PHE A 329 -3.39 17.28 10.77
CA PHE A 329 -4.70 17.11 10.17
C PHE A 329 -5.84 17.37 11.15
N ARG A 330 -5.72 16.89 12.39
CA ARG A 330 -6.70 17.18 13.45
C ARG A 330 -6.80 18.67 13.74
N VAL A 331 -5.68 19.40 13.65
CA VAL A 331 -5.70 20.86 13.79
C VAL A 331 -6.49 21.51 12.65
N LEU A 332 -6.24 21.13 11.40
CA LEU A 332 -7.00 21.61 10.24
C LEU A 332 -8.50 21.31 10.37
N ALA A 333 -8.87 20.15 10.92
CA ALA A 333 -10.26 19.73 11.07
C ALA A 333 -11.10 20.61 12.00
N VAL A 334 -10.44 21.35 12.90
CA VAL A 334 -11.09 22.27 13.85
C VAL A 334 -11.23 23.68 13.29
N LEU A 335 -10.48 24.04 12.24
CA LEU A 335 -10.49 25.40 11.70
C LEU A 335 -11.79 25.64 10.91
N PRO A 336 -12.59 26.67 11.25
CA PRO A 336 -13.88 26.93 10.63
C PRO A 336 -13.75 27.68 9.30
N THR A 337 -12.94 27.17 8.36
CA THR A 337 -12.73 27.81 7.05
C THR A 337 -12.83 26.81 5.90
N ASP A 338 -13.37 27.27 4.77
CA ASP A 338 -13.42 26.49 3.53
C ASP A 338 -12.01 26.12 3.05
N GLU A 339 -11.01 26.97 3.29
CA GLU A 339 -9.61 26.69 2.99
C GLU A 339 -9.09 25.47 3.76
N ALA A 340 -9.30 25.39 5.08
CA ALA A 340 -8.83 24.27 5.88
C ALA A 340 -9.49 22.96 5.47
N LEU A 341 -10.80 22.97 5.20
CA LEU A 341 -11.53 21.80 4.74
C LEU A 341 -11.13 21.40 3.31
N GLY A 342 -10.85 22.36 2.43
CA GLY A 342 -10.30 22.11 1.09
C GLY A 342 -8.93 21.43 1.16
N LEU A 343 -8.02 21.93 2.01
CA LEU A 343 -6.69 21.36 2.22
C LEU A 343 -6.73 19.92 2.78
N LEU A 344 -7.74 19.60 3.58
CA LEU A 344 -8.05 18.24 4.02
C LEU A 344 -8.59 17.38 2.86
N GLY A 345 -9.50 17.94 2.06
CA GLY A 345 -10.07 17.29 0.86
C GLY A 345 -9.02 16.93 -0.20
N ASP A 346 -7.99 17.76 -0.37
CA ASP A 346 -6.88 17.50 -1.29
C ASP A 346 -6.01 16.30 -0.87
N ARG A 347 -6.14 15.87 0.40
CA ARG A 347 -5.31 14.81 1.03
C ARG A 347 -6.14 13.60 1.45
N LEU A 348 -7.30 13.36 0.86
CA LEU A 348 -8.15 12.18 1.14
C LEU A 348 -7.45 10.82 0.96
N GLU A 349 -6.46 10.77 0.07
CA GLU A 349 -5.61 9.60 -0.13
C GLU A 349 -4.71 9.30 1.07
N ASP A 350 -4.35 10.31 1.88
CA ASP A 350 -3.52 10.17 3.07
C ASP A 350 -4.29 9.46 4.20
N ARG A 351 -3.75 8.33 4.68
CA ARG A 351 -4.36 7.56 5.76
C ARG A 351 -4.52 8.35 7.06
N CYS A 352 -3.63 9.32 7.32
CA CYS A 352 -3.66 10.13 8.53
C CYS A 352 -4.69 11.27 8.44
N ALA A 353 -5.07 11.69 7.23
CA ALA A 353 -6.03 12.77 7.02
C ALA A 353 -7.49 12.31 7.17
N ARG A 354 -7.80 11.05 6.80
CA ARG A 354 -9.19 10.55 6.73
C ARG A 354 -10.00 10.73 8.02
N PRO A 355 -9.48 10.40 9.22
CA PRO A 355 -10.25 10.61 10.46
C PRO A 355 -10.55 12.09 10.70
N ALA A 356 -9.60 12.97 10.41
CA ALA A 356 -9.74 14.40 10.55
C ALA A 356 -10.76 14.99 9.56
N VAL A 357 -10.84 14.45 8.33
CA VAL A 357 -11.90 14.84 7.37
C VAL A 357 -13.28 14.51 7.94
N VAL A 358 -13.48 13.28 8.42
CA VAL A 358 -14.77 12.86 8.99
C VAL A 358 -15.15 13.72 10.20
N GLU A 359 -14.20 13.99 11.10
CA GLU A 359 -14.40 14.90 12.24
C GLU A 359 -14.82 16.30 11.78
N SER A 360 -14.18 16.83 10.73
CA SER A 360 -14.47 18.17 10.20
C SER A 360 -15.84 18.25 9.52
N LEU A 361 -16.26 17.20 8.81
CA LEU A 361 -17.58 17.15 8.14
C LEU A 361 -18.75 17.11 9.14
N GLU A 362 -18.61 16.36 10.23
CA GLU A 362 -19.60 16.34 11.31
C GLU A 362 -19.66 17.68 12.05
N ARG A 363 -18.53 18.39 12.13
CA ARG A 363 -18.42 19.69 12.80
C ARG A 363 -18.93 20.86 11.97
N PHE A 364 -18.73 20.82 10.66
CA PHE A 364 -19.09 21.89 9.72
C PHE A 364 -19.94 21.36 8.56
N PRO A 365 -21.18 20.88 8.81
CA PRO A 365 -21.96 20.19 7.81
C PRO A 365 -22.37 21.05 6.59
N VAL A 366 -22.57 22.37 6.75
CA VAL A 366 -22.86 23.25 5.61
C VAL A 366 -21.60 23.45 4.75
N ARG A 367 -20.43 23.71 5.36
CA ARG A 367 -19.15 23.80 4.63
C ARG A 367 -18.78 22.47 3.97
N GLY A 368 -18.98 21.37 4.68
CA GLY A 368 -18.78 20.00 4.20
C GLY A 368 -19.49 19.73 2.90
N LEU A 369 -20.79 20.05 2.83
CA LEU A 369 -21.57 19.89 1.60
C LEU A 369 -20.97 20.68 0.43
N ARG A 370 -20.59 21.93 0.66
CA ARG A 370 -20.05 22.83 -0.37
C ARG A 370 -18.71 22.35 -0.91
N VAL A 371 -17.77 22.03 -0.01
CA VAL A 371 -16.41 21.61 -0.37
C VAL A 371 -16.41 20.24 -1.03
N LEU A 372 -17.17 19.27 -0.49
CA LEU A 372 -17.27 17.94 -1.08
C LEU A 372 -17.94 17.98 -2.46
N ALA A 373 -19.02 18.75 -2.62
CA ALA A 373 -19.71 18.87 -3.90
C ALA A 373 -18.83 19.56 -4.96
N ALA A 374 -18.06 20.58 -4.57
CA ALA A 374 -17.07 21.19 -5.44
C ALA A 374 -15.97 20.20 -5.86
N ALA A 375 -15.34 19.52 -4.90
CA ALA A 375 -14.28 18.55 -5.15
C ALA A 375 -14.74 17.35 -6.01
N ALA A 376 -15.97 16.88 -5.80
CA ALA A 376 -16.55 15.79 -6.58
C ALA A 376 -16.99 16.23 -8.00
N SER A 377 -17.22 17.52 -8.23
CA SER A 377 -17.64 18.07 -9.54
C SER A 377 -16.50 18.34 -10.52
N VAL A 378 -15.23 18.13 -10.12
CA VAL A 378 -14.06 18.39 -10.97
C VAL A 378 -13.98 17.36 -12.11
N THR A 379 -14.25 17.81 -13.33
CA THR A 379 -14.30 16.98 -14.54
C THR A 379 -12.91 16.74 -15.15
N THR A 380 -12.05 15.99 -14.46
CA THR A 380 -10.78 15.52 -15.05
C THR A 380 -11.02 14.20 -15.81
N PRO A 381 -10.45 13.99 -17.01
CA PRO A 381 -10.70 12.80 -17.86
C PRO A 381 -10.30 11.44 -17.25
N ALA A 382 -9.69 11.44 -16.07
CA ALA A 382 -9.75 10.34 -15.12
C ALA A 382 -10.10 10.96 -13.77
N ARG A 383 -11.25 10.61 -13.17
CA ARG A 383 -11.55 11.02 -11.79
C ARG A 383 -10.38 10.54 -10.92
N SER A 384 -9.65 11.47 -10.31
CA SER A 384 -8.59 11.12 -9.35
C SER A 384 -9.20 10.27 -8.22
N VAL A 385 -8.38 9.44 -7.56
CA VAL A 385 -8.86 8.63 -6.42
C VAL A 385 -9.44 9.56 -5.33
N ASN A 386 -8.88 10.75 -5.15
CA ASN A 386 -9.47 11.84 -4.37
C ASN A 386 -10.89 12.23 -4.81
N ALA A 387 -11.15 12.48 -6.09
CA ALA A 387 -12.49 12.87 -6.56
C ALA A 387 -13.54 11.77 -6.34
N LEU A 388 -13.17 10.50 -6.51
CA LEU A 388 -14.04 9.35 -6.18
C LEU A 388 -14.31 9.26 -4.68
N THR A 389 -13.31 9.55 -3.84
CA THR A 389 -13.45 9.55 -2.38
C THR A 389 -14.33 10.71 -1.91
N ALA A 390 -14.17 11.89 -2.51
CA ALA A 390 -15.01 13.06 -2.25
C ALA A 390 -16.48 12.81 -2.64
N ALA A 391 -16.72 12.18 -3.80
CA ALA A 391 -18.07 11.79 -4.21
C ALA A 391 -18.71 10.78 -3.26
N HIS A 392 -17.92 9.83 -2.73
CA HIS A 392 -18.39 8.90 -1.71
C HIS A 392 -18.75 9.60 -0.40
N LEU A 393 -17.88 10.47 0.11
CA LEU A 393 -18.15 11.27 1.31
C LEU A 393 -19.35 12.20 1.13
N LEU A 394 -19.51 12.80 -0.06
CA LEU A 394 -20.67 13.64 -0.39
C LEU A 394 -21.98 12.84 -0.26
N ARG A 395 -22.01 11.61 -0.78
CA ARG A 395 -23.17 10.73 -0.67
C ARG A 395 -23.52 10.42 0.79
N VAL A 396 -22.53 10.03 1.59
CA VAL A 396 -22.72 9.78 3.03
C VAL A 396 -23.25 11.04 3.73
N HIS A 397 -22.66 12.19 3.42
CA HIS A 397 -23.04 13.49 3.98
C HIS A 397 -24.49 13.87 3.64
N VAL A 398 -24.89 13.66 2.39
CA VAL A 398 -26.24 13.98 1.93
C VAL A 398 -27.30 13.11 2.60
N VAL A 399 -27.01 11.83 2.78
CA VAL A 399 -27.94 10.89 3.45
C VAL A 399 -28.08 11.24 4.93
N LYS A 400 -26.99 11.58 5.62
CA LYS A 400 -26.99 11.90 7.06
C LYS A 400 -27.60 13.27 7.39
N HIS A 401 -27.40 14.28 6.55
CA HIS A 401 -27.75 15.67 6.85
C HIS A 401 -28.81 16.23 5.89
N GLN A 402 -29.91 15.51 5.68
CA GLN A 402 -30.94 15.87 4.70
C GLN A 402 -31.50 17.30 4.88
N GLU A 403 -31.73 17.73 6.12
CA GLU A 403 -32.22 19.09 6.42
C GLU A 403 -31.20 20.16 6.02
N VAL A 404 -29.92 19.93 6.32
CA VAL A 404 -28.81 20.82 5.95
C VAL A 404 -28.68 20.91 4.44
N VAL A 405 -28.78 19.77 3.74
CA VAL A 405 -28.75 19.73 2.28
C VAL A 405 -29.91 20.51 1.68
N ALA A 406 -31.13 20.33 2.19
CA ALA A 406 -32.30 21.05 1.70
C ALA A 406 -32.13 22.58 1.83
N ALA A 407 -31.58 23.05 2.95
CA ALA A 407 -31.35 24.47 3.22
C ALA A 407 -30.21 25.07 2.38
N ALA A 408 -29.09 24.34 2.22
CA ALA A 408 -27.88 24.86 1.57
C ALA A 408 -27.84 24.65 0.04
N ARG A 409 -28.61 23.68 -0.51
CA ARG A 409 -28.63 23.34 -1.95
C ARG A 409 -28.85 24.55 -2.88
N PRO A 410 -29.75 25.51 -2.60
CA PRO A 410 -29.95 26.68 -3.47
C PRO A 410 -28.70 27.55 -3.64
N ALA A 411 -27.80 27.58 -2.66
CA ALA A 411 -26.57 28.37 -2.70
C ALA A 411 -25.41 27.70 -3.45
N LEU A 412 -25.51 26.42 -3.81
CA LEU A 412 -24.47 25.71 -4.55
C LEU A 412 -24.38 26.18 -6.02
N ALA A 413 -23.18 26.17 -6.59
CA ALA A 413 -22.98 26.38 -8.02
C ALA A 413 -23.66 25.28 -8.86
N ALA A 414 -23.94 25.54 -10.15
CA ALA A 414 -24.77 24.66 -11.00
C ALA A 414 -24.28 23.21 -11.06
N ALA A 415 -23.00 22.96 -11.31
CA ALA A 415 -22.45 21.61 -11.40
C ALA A 415 -22.45 20.84 -10.05
N PRO A 416 -21.95 21.42 -8.93
CA PRO A 416 -22.11 20.83 -7.60
C PRO A 416 -23.58 20.57 -7.21
N ARG A 417 -24.50 21.48 -7.56
CA ARG A 417 -25.93 21.33 -7.26
C ARG A 417 -26.53 20.14 -8.00
N ALA A 418 -26.25 20.00 -9.29
CA ALA A 418 -26.73 18.87 -10.09
C ALA A 418 -26.25 17.52 -9.53
N LEU A 419 -25.00 17.45 -9.04
CA LEU A 419 -24.46 16.25 -8.41
C LEU A 419 -25.20 15.93 -7.08
N VAL A 420 -25.44 16.94 -6.24
CA VAL A 420 -26.21 16.77 -4.99
C VAL A 420 -27.64 16.31 -5.30
N GLU A 421 -28.28 16.85 -6.33
CA GLU A 421 -29.62 16.44 -6.76
C GLU A 421 -29.67 14.98 -7.25
N GLN A 422 -28.64 14.53 -7.98
CA GLN A 422 -28.50 13.12 -8.37
C GLN A 422 -28.38 12.19 -7.14
N VAL A 423 -27.58 12.58 -6.15
CA VAL A 423 -27.41 11.81 -4.91
C VAL A 423 -28.72 11.75 -4.11
N VAL A 424 -29.43 12.88 -3.99
CA VAL A 424 -30.74 12.93 -3.32
C VAL A 424 -31.76 12.06 -4.04
N ALA A 425 -31.82 12.11 -5.36
CA ALA A 425 -32.73 11.27 -6.15
C ALA A 425 -32.43 9.78 -5.99
N ALA A 426 -31.15 9.39 -5.99
CA ALA A 426 -30.73 8.01 -5.77
C ALA A 426 -31.06 7.49 -4.36
N ALA A 427 -31.10 8.36 -3.35
CA ALA A 427 -31.50 8.01 -1.98
C ALA A 427 -33.02 7.87 -1.82
N ALA A 428 -33.82 8.51 -2.67
CA ALA A 428 -35.28 8.60 -2.58
C ALA A 428 -36.06 7.41 -3.19
N VAL A 429 -35.38 6.35 -3.61
CA VAL A 429 -36.03 5.16 -4.20
C VAL A 429 -36.92 4.46 -3.17
N GLU A 430 -38.12 4.05 -3.59
CA GLU A 430 -39.10 3.34 -2.74
C GLU A 430 -38.61 1.94 -2.35
N ASP A 431 -38.98 1.51 -1.14
CA ASP A 431 -38.71 0.18 -0.62
C ASP A 431 -39.56 -0.89 -1.33
N ALA A 432 -38.93 -1.99 -1.71
CA ALA A 432 -39.62 -3.16 -2.24
C ALA A 432 -40.45 -3.85 -1.13
N PRO A 433 -41.64 -4.38 -1.48
CA PRO A 433 -42.47 -5.10 -0.52
C PRO A 433 -41.82 -6.42 -0.10
N ALA A 434 -42.12 -6.90 1.11
CA ALA A 434 -41.46 -8.07 1.68
C ALA A 434 -41.66 -9.35 0.84
N GLU A 435 -42.78 -9.48 0.13
CA GLU A 435 -43.07 -10.63 -0.73
C GLU A 435 -42.22 -10.67 -2.01
N ALA A 436 -41.62 -9.53 -2.40
CA ALA A 436 -40.71 -9.45 -3.53
C ALA A 436 -39.28 -9.87 -3.19
N LEU A 437 -38.94 -9.97 -1.90
CA LEU A 437 -37.58 -10.23 -1.41
C LEU A 437 -37.33 -11.74 -1.23
N PRO A 438 -36.09 -12.22 -1.48
CA PRO A 438 -35.68 -13.55 -1.04
C PRO A 438 -35.92 -13.76 0.46
N ALA A 439 -36.45 -14.92 0.86
CA ALA A 439 -36.82 -15.21 2.25
C ALA A 439 -35.67 -15.00 3.25
N VAL A 440 -34.41 -15.24 2.83
CA VAL A 440 -33.20 -15.01 3.63
C VAL A 440 -33.01 -13.54 4.03
N LEU A 441 -33.51 -12.58 3.25
CA LEU A 441 -33.43 -11.14 3.55
C LEU A 441 -34.56 -10.68 4.49
N VAL A 442 -35.71 -11.34 4.46
CA VAL A 442 -36.86 -11.00 5.31
C VAL A 442 -36.73 -11.65 6.69
N ALA A 443 -36.47 -12.95 6.71
CA ALA A 443 -36.38 -13.77 7.92
C ALA A 443 -35.11 -14.63 7.89
N PRO A 444 -33.93 -14.04 8.10
CA PRO A 444 -32.67 -14.76 8.01
C PRO A 444 -32.57 -15.88 9.06
N PRO A 445 -31.95 -17.02 8.73
CA PRO A 445 -31.82 -18.18 9.63
C PRO A 445 -31.24 -17.90 11.01
N TRP A 446 -30.30 -16.94 11.12
CA TRP A 446 -29.67 -16.59 12.40
C TRP A 446 -30.56 -15.78 13.35
N ARG A 447 -31.71 -15.28 12.89
CA ARG A 447 -32.72 -14.62 13.75
C ARG A 447 -33.77 -15.58 14.28
N VAL A 448 -33.96 -16.74 13.65
CA VAL A 448 -34.97 -17.73 14.03
C VAL A 448 -34.34 -18.82 14.91
N ARG A 449 -34.66 -18.84 16.20
CA ARG A 449 -34.22 -19.93 17.10
C ARG A 449 -34.95 -21.22 16.75
N ARG A 450 -34.27 -22.14 16.05
CA ARG A 450 -34.76 -23.52 15.86
C ARG A 450 -34.27 -24.45 16.97
N ARG A 451 -35.10 -25.45 17.31
CA ARG A 451 -34.75 -26.54 18.21
C ARG A 451 -33.69 -27.41 17.52
N ALA A 452 -32.51 -27.54 18.12
CA ALA A 452 -31.45 -28.38 17.58
C ALA A 452 -31.93 -29.85 17.52
N VAL A 453 -31.94 -30.43 16.31
CA VAL A 453 -32.17 -31.86 16.13
C VAL A 453 -30.90 -32.58 16.58
N PRO A 454 -30.98 -33.56 17.49
CA PRO A 454 -29.80 -34.29 17.93
C PRO A 454 -29.17 -34.99 16.72
N PRO A 455 -27.84 -34.87 16.55
CA PRO A 455 -27.18 -35.42 15.37
C PRO A 455 -27.24 -36.96 15.39
N VAL A 456 -27.43 -37.57 14.21
CA VAL A 456 -27.30 -39.02 14.07
C VAL A 456 -25.86 -39.43 14.37
N VAL A 457 -25.68 -40.41 15.26
CA VAL A 457 -24.37 -40.95 15.65
C VAL A 457 -24.32 -42.42 15.25
N VAL A 458 -23.32 -42.78 14.44
CA VAL A 458 -23.03 -44.17 14.05
C VAL A 458 -21.75 -44.60 14.78
N PRO A 459 -21.85 -45.32 15.92
CA PRO A 459 -20.68 -45.70 16.70
C PRO A 459 -19.86 -46.81 16.01
N GLY A 460 -18.56 -46.85 16.31
CA GLY A 460 -17.69 -47.99 15.96
C GLY A 460 -17.09 -47.99 14.54
N LEU A 461 -17.28 -46.92 13.76
CA LEU A 461 -16.63 -46.78 12.45
C LEU A 461 -15.16 -46.37 12.58
N VAL A 462 -14.29 -47.00 11.80
CA VAL A 462 -12.85 -46.70 11.71
C VAL A 462 -12.52 -46.26 10.29
N ALA A 463 -11.75 -45.19 10.14
CA ALA A 463 -11.35 -44.69 8.83
C ALA A 463 -10.48 -45.68 8.07
N SER A 464 -10.87 -46.05 6.84
CA SER A 464 -10.21 -47.00 5.95
C SER A 464 -9.45 -46.31 4.80
N ALA A 465 -8.80 -45.17 5.06
CA ALA A 465 -7.95 -44.50 4.07
C ALA A 465 -6.48 -44.89 4.29
N GLU A 466 -6.04 -45.96 3.60
CA GLU A 466 -4.64 -46.39 3.61
C GLU A 466 -3.70 -45.26 3.12
N PRO A 467 -2.49 -45.12 3.70
CA PRO A 467 -1.51 -44.15 3.23
C PRO A 467 -1.12 -44.39 1.76
N GLY A 468 -1.41 -43.43 0.89
CA GLY A 468 -1.06 -43.44 -0.53
C GLY A 468 -0.39 -42.14 -0.97
N VAL A 469 0.23 -42.16 -2.16
CA VAL A 469 0.81 -40.99 -2.81
C VAL A 469 0.27 -40.86 -4.24
N ARG A 470 -0.09 -39.64 -4.64
CA ARG A 470 -0.60 -39.30 -5.98
C ARG A 470 0.00 -37.98 -6.44
N TRP A 471 1.00 -38.06 -7.31
CA TRP A 471 1.70 -36.91 -7.89
C TRP A 471 0.91 -36.30 -9.06
N ALA A 472 1.01 -34.99 -9.22
CA ALA A 472 0.60 -34.32 -10.46
C ALA A 472 1.67 -34.53 -11.54
N ALA A 473 1.32 -34.31 -12.81
CA ALA A 473 2.26 -34.49 -13.93
C ALA A 473 3.53 -33.63 -13.74
N GLY A 474 4.71 -34.25 -13.77
CA GLY A 474 6.01 -33.57 -13.59
C GLY A 474 6.33 -33.13 -12.15
N GLU A 475 5.41 -33.34 -11.20
CA GLU A 475 5.58 -32.86 -9.81
C GLU A 475 6.60 -33.71 -9.05
N GLN A 476 6.60 -35.03 -9.26
CA GLN A 476 7.55 -35.92 -8.59
C GLN A 476 8.98 -35.63 -9.06
N GLU A 477 9.17 -35.46 -10.36
CA GLU A 477 10.46 -35.12 -10.97
C GLU A 477 10.94 -33.76 -10.46
N SER A 478 10.06 -32.76 -10.39
CA SER A 478 10.38 -31.45 -9.81
C SER A 478 10.75 -31.54 -8.32
N TRP A 479 10.08 -32.38 -7.55
CA TRP A 479 10.37 -32.55 -6.12
C TRP A 479 11.65 -33.35 -5.89
N ALA A 480 12.03 -34.22 -6.81
CA ALA A 480 13.27 -34.99 -6.75
C ALA A 480 14.53 -34.14 -6.99
N GLU A 481 14.39 -32.93 -7.54
CA GLU A 481 15.52 -32.01 -7.74
C GLU A 481 16.12 -31.57 -6.39
N VAL A 482 17.39 -31.91 -6.16
CA VAL A 482 18.14 -31.50 -4.96
C VAL A 482 18.65 -30.07 -5.15
N PRO A 483 18.36 -29.13 -4.22
CA PRO A 483 18.87 -27.77 -4.33
C PRO A 483 20.41 -27.73 -4.31
N PRO A 484 21.07 -26.84 -5.09
CA PRO A 484 22.53 -26.83 -5.18
C PRO A 484 23.27 -26.53 -3.86
N TRP A 485 22.67 -25.76 -2.96
CA TRP A 485 23.21 -25.52 -1.61
C TRP A 485 23.11 -26.75 -0.70
N LEU A 486 22.30 -27.73 -1.10
CA LEU A 486 22.07 -29.00 -0.41
C LEU A 486 22.82 -30.15 -1.13
N SER A 487 23.50 -29.87 -2.25
CA SER A 487 24.25 -30.83 -3.07
C SER A 487 25.76 -30.79 -2.82
N THR A 488 26.22 -30.11 -1.77
CA THR A 488 27.65 -29.86 -1.48
C THR A 488 28.37 -31.06 -0.85
N TRP A 489 27.70 -32.19 -0.63
CA TRP A 489 28.32 -33.38 -0.05
C TRP A 489 29.18 -34.15 -1.07
N SER A 490 30.50 -34.09 -0.89
CA SER A 490 31.48 -34.83 -1.69
C SER A 490 31.53 -36.31 -1.29
N ALA A 491 31.56 -37.23 -2.27
CA ALA A 491 31.81 -38.66 -2.07
C ALA A 491 33.13 -38.95 -1.31
N ALA A 492 34.06 -37.99 -1.28
CA ALA A 492 35.32 -38.08 -0.55
C ALA A 492 35.18 -37.97 0.98
N ASN A 493 34.02 -37.55 1.50
CA ASN A 493 33.80 -37.33 2.94
C ASN A 493 32.97 -38.41 3.63
N THR A 494 32.67 -39.55 2.99
CA THR A 494 31.76 -40.58 3.53
C THR A 494 32.25 -41.22 4.84
N PRO A 495 31.74 -40.86 6.04
CA PRO A 495 31.89 -41.69 7.22
C PRO A 495 30.88 -42.85 7.07
N GLY A 496 31.21 -44.05 7.56
CA GLY A 496 30.37 -45.23 7.35
C GLY A 496 28.89 -44.98 7.66
N TRP A 497 28.00 -45.26 6.70
CA TRP A 497 26.55 -45.03 6.82
C TRP A 497 25.95 -45.66 8.08
N ASP A 498 26.47 -46.81 8.51
CA ASP A 498 26.04 -47.50 9.72
C ASP A 498 26.32 -46.69 11.00
N ALA A 499 27.43 -45.96 11.05
CA ALA A 499 27.76 -45.09 12.18
C ALA A 499 26.85 -43.87 12.25
N LEU A 500 26.53 -43.27 11.09
CA LEU A 500 25.56 -42.18 10.99
C LEU A 500 24.14 -42.65 11.31
N ALA A 501 23.73 -43.81 10.81
CA ALA A 501 22.45 -44.43 11.14
C ALA A 501 22.29 -44.68 12.64
N THR A 502 23.36 -45.18 13.29
CA THR A 502 23.40 -45.38 14.76
C THR A 502 23.26 -44.05 15.51
N ARG A 503 23.96 -42.99 15.06
CA ARG A 503 23.83 -41.64 15.63
C ARG A 503 22.39 -41.12 15.49
N ILE A 504 21.81 -41.19 14.29
CA ILE A 504 20.45 -40.70 14.01
C ILE A 504 19.41 -41.46 14.84
N GLN A 505 19.61 -42.76 15.03
CA GLN A 505 18.73 -43.57 15.87
C GLN A 505 18.81 -43.17 17.35
N ALA A 506 19.99 -42.76 17.83
CA ALA A 506 20.19 -42.32 19.21
C ALA A 506 19.74 -40.87 19.44
N GLN A 507 19.99 -39.98 18.48
CA GLN A 507 19.72 -38.55 18.57
C GLN A 507 19.38 -38.00 17.17
N PRO A 508 18.11 -38.12 16.74
CA PRO A 508 17.67 -37.62 15.44
C PRO A 508 17.67 -36.09 15.42
N ASP A 509 18.27 -35.50 14.38
CA ASP A 509 18.36 -34.05 14.19
C ASP A 509 17.72 -33.64 12.85
N SER A 510 17.17 -32.43 12.81
CA SER A 510 16.70 -31.79 11.59
C SER A 510 17.80 -31.65 10.52
N ALA A 511 19.07 -31.49 10.92
CA ALA A 511 20.22 -31.39 10.01
C ALA A 511 20.51 -32.68 9.21
N ASP A 512 19.83 -33.79 9.52
CA ASP A 512 20.08 -35.10 8.90
C ASP A 512 19.45 -35.29 7.50
N VAL A 513 18.88 -34.23 6.90
CA VAL A 513 18.29 -34.28 5.55
C VAL A 513 19.26 -34.91 4.54
N GLU A 514 20.53 -34.51 4.58
CA GLU A 514 21.56 -35.00 3.66
C GLU A 514 21.80 -36.52 3.79
N PHE A 515 21.66 -37.09 4.99
CA PHE A 515 21.73 -38.53 5.18
C PHE A 515 20.59 -39.24 4.43
N PHE A 516 19.34 -38.76 4.56
CA PHE A 516 18.20 -39.36 3.87
C PHE A 516 18.29 -39.19 2.35
N LEU A 517 18.97 -38.17 1.86
CA LEU A 517 19.17 -37.96 0.42
C LEU A 517 20.23 -38.85 -0.19
N ASN A 518 21.24 -39.29 0.57
CA ASN A 518 22.42 -39.94 0.01
C ASN A 518 22.64 -41.38 0.51
N ALA A 519 22.19 -41.73 1.70
CA ALA A 519 22.38 -43.08 2.27
C ALA A 519 21.60 -44.15 1.48
N PRO A 520 22.03 -45.42 1.49
CA PRO A 520 21.27 -46.53 0.90
C PRO A 520 19.86 -46.65 1.47
N ASP A 521 18.89 -47.04 0.64
CA ASP A 521 17.48 -47.18 1.04
C ASP A 521 17.30 -48.11 2.25
N GLU A 522 18.05 -49.22 2.29
CA GLU A 522 18.00 -50.21 3.38
C GLU A 522 18.40 -49.63 4.74
N THR A 523 19.32 -48.65 4.75
CA THR A 523 19.80 -47.98 5.95
C THR A 523 18.93 -46.78 6.34
N ALA A 524 18.49 -45.98 5.36
CA ALA A 524 17.77 -44.74 5.59
C ALA A 524 16.28 -44.96 5.91
N ARG A 525 15.61 -45.86 5.18
CA ARG A 525 14.15 -46.04 5.26
C ARG A 525 13.64 -46.39 6.67
N PRO A 526 14.30 -47.26 7.47
CA PRO A 526 13.84 -47.57 8.83
C PRO A 526 13.85 -46.37 9.78
N LEU A 527 14.71 -45.38 9.53
CA LEU A 527 14.92 -44.22 10.42
C LEU A 527 13.94 -43.08 10.17
N LEU A 528 13.21 -43.08 9.03
CA LEU A 528 12.23 -42.04 8.70
C LEU A 528 11.10 -41.93 9.73
N GLY A 529 10.69 -43.04 10.36
CA GLY A 529 9.62 -43.04 11.36
C GLY A 529 9.99 -42.29 12.65
N THR A 530 11.28 -42.30 13.00
CA THR A 530 11.83 -41.69 14.22
C THR A 530 12.52 -40.34 13.96
N TRP A 531 12.56 -39.87 12.71
CA TRP A 531 13.23 -38.63 12.35
C TRP A 531 12.36 -37.38 12.60
N HIS A 532 13.00 -36.29 13.01
CA HIS A 532 12.38 -35.04 13.48
C HIS A 532 12.86 -33.81 12.69
N PRO A 533 12.31 -33.53 11.49
CA PRO A 533 12.69 -32.38 10.68
C PRO A 533 12.03 -31.06 11.12
N ASP A 534 11.91 -30.84 12.43
CA ASP A 534 11.03 -29.81 13.01
C ASP A 534 11.59 -28.37 12.89
N GLU A 535 12.91 -28.22 12.74
CA GLU A 535 13.61 -26.92 12.67
C GLU A 535 13.91 -26.43 11.24
N LEU A 536 13.51 -27.19 10.21
CA LEU A 536 13.81 -26.85 8.81
C LEU A 536 13.08 -25.59 8.35
N SER A 537 13.79 -24.77 7.58
CA SER A 537 13.35 -23.42 7.26
C SER A 537 12.41 -23.38 6.05
N ALA A 538 12.60 -24.28 5.08
CA ALA A 538 11.88 -24.25 3.80
C ALA A 538 11.40 -25.65 3.33
N PRO A 539 10.22 -25.73 2.68
CA PRO A 539 9.73 -26.98 2.08
C PRO A 539 10.69 -27.61 1.08
N ALA A 540 11.49 -26.79 0.38
CA ALA A 540 12.43 -27.25 -0.63
C ALA A 540 13.46 -28.27 -0.09
N GLU A 541 13.77 -28.23 1.21
CA GLU A 541 14.71 -29.13 1.86
C GLU A 541 14.14 -30.56 1.98
N LEU A 542 12.82 -30.72 2.13
CA LEU A 542 12.14 -32.01 2.36
C LEU A 542 11.51 -32.63 1.11
N ARG A 543 11.33 -31.85 0.03
CA ARG A 543 10.72 -32.33 -1.22
C ARG A 543 11.45 -33.54 -1.82
N PRO A 544 12.80 -33.59 -1.88
CA PRO A 544 13.47 -34.74 -2.49
C PRO A 544 13.37 -35.99 -1.62
N VAL A 545 13.34 -35.84 -0.29
CA VAL A 545 13.06 -36.95 0.64
C VAL A 545 11.65 -37.51 0.41
N ALA A 546 10.65 -36.64 0.25
CA ALA A 546 9.27 -37.04 -0.07
C ALA A 546 9.16 -37.75 -1.43
N ALA A 547 9.86 -37.25 -2.46
CA ALA A 547 9.89 -37.84 -3.80
C ALA A 547 10.57 -39.22 -3.82
N ARG A 548 11.66 -39.39 -3.04
CA ARG A 548 12.43 -40.64 -2.95
C ARG A 548 11.70 -41.73 -2.17
N PHE A 549 11.18 -41.42 -0.98
CA PHE A 549 10.64 -42.44 -0.06
C PHE A 549 9.12 -42.58 -0.07
N GLY A 550 8.39 -41.68 -0.76
CA GLY A 550 6.94 -41.75 -0.87
C GLY A 550 6.28 -41.85 0.50
N THR A 551 5.34 -42.79 0.67
CA THR A 551 4.55 -42.94 1.90
C THR A 551 5.39 -43.24 3.15
N ALA A 552 6.62 -43.77 3.01
CA ALA A 552 7.52 -43.99 4.14
C ALA A 552 8.00 -42.68 4.79
N ALA A 553 8.04 -41.57 4.05
CA ALA A 553 8.37 -40.25 4.60
C ALA A 553 7.18 -39.55 5.28
N LEU A 554 5.95 -40.02 5.06
CA LEU A 554 4.72 -39.34 5.51
C LEU A 554 4.69 -39.04 7.03
N PRO A 555 5.14 -39.94 7.94
CA PRO A 555 5.16 -39.63 9.37
C PRO A 555 6.04 -38.41 9.72
N ALA A 556 7.23 -38.31 9.11
CA ALA A 556 8.14 -37.17 9.31
C ALA A 556 7.56 -35.88 8.72
N LEU A 557 6.95 -35.96 7.52
CA LEU A 557 6.31 -34.82 6.86
C LEU A 557 5.09 -34.32 7.64
N LEU A 558 4.25 -35.21 8.19
CA LEU A 558 3.11 -34.85 9.04
C LEU A 558 3.56 -34.10 10.31
N ARG A 559 4.69 -34.49 10.89
CA ARG A 559 5.26 -33.82 12.05
C ARG A 559 5.71 -32.40 11.70
N ALA A 560 6.53 -32.24 10.66
CA ALA A 560 6.96 -30.93 10.17
C ALA A 560 5.78 -30.03 9.74
N ALA A 561 4.78 -30.61 9.07
CA ALA A 561 3.59 -29.87 8.65
C ALA A 561 2.79 -29.34 9.84
N ARG A 562 2.78 -30.02 11.00
CA ARG A 562 2.11 -29.56 12.22
C ARG A 562 2.84 -28.40 12.90
N THR A 563 4.17 -28.34 12.83
CA THR A 563 4.95 -27.24 13.46
C THR A 563 4.74 -25.92 12.72
N SER A 564 4.68 -25.96 11.38
CA SER A 564 4.45 -24.77 10.54
C SER A 564 3.44 -25.02 9.41
N PRO A 565 2.12 -25.07 9.70
CA PRO A 565 1.07 -25.43 8.73
C PRO A 565 1.08 -24.62 7.43
N SER A 566 1.22 -23.29 7.51
CA SER A 566 1.20 -22.42 6.33
C SER A 566 2.49 -22.49 5.49
N ARG A 567 3.59 -22.99 6.07
CA ARG A 567 4.90 -23.07 5.40
C ARG A 567 5.14 -24.47 4.85
N LEU A 568 5.06 -25.47 5.72
CA LEU A 568 5.43 -26.87 5.45
C LEU A 568 4.20 -27.74 5.10
N GLY A 569 2.97 -27.26 5.28
CA GLY A 569 1.76 -28.01 4.94
C GLY A 569 1.64 -28.40 3.46
N ALA A 570 2.27 -27.64 2.56
CA ALA A 570 2.33 -27.97 1.14
C ALA A 570 3.06 -29.30 0.86
N LEU A 571 3.88 -29.80 1.78
CA LEU A 571 4.54 -31.11 1.67
C LEU A 571 3.54 -32.28 1.67
N LEU A 572 2.34 -32.07 2.21
CA LEU A 572 1.29 -33.09 2.28
C LEU A 572 0.44 -33.17 1.02
N MET A 573 0.62 -32.26 0.04
CA MET A 573 -0.22 -32.17 -1.15
C MET A 573 -0.34 -33.48 -1.96
N PRO A 574 0.73 -34.27 -2.16
CA PRO A 574 0.66 -35.54 -2.88
C PRO A 574 0.12 -36.70 -2.04
N PHE A 575 0.05 -36.57 -0.71
CA PHE A 575 -0.20 -37.69 0.20
C PHE A 575 -1.68 -37.81 0.57
N THR A 576 -2.14 -39.06 0.67
CA THR A 576 -3.51 -39.41 1.06
C THR A 576 -3.46 -40.35 2.26
N SER A 577 -4.13 -40.00 3.35
CA SER A 577 -4.35 -40.89 4.51
C SER A 577 -5.47 -40.32 5.38
N ALA A 578 -6.06 -41.15 6.26
CA ALA A 578 -7.06 -40.67 7.23
C ALA A 578 -6.51 -39.55 8.15
N GLU A 579 -5.22 -39.62 8.49
CA GLU A 579 -4.55 -38.62 9.33
C GLU A 579 -4.35 -37.30 8.59
N VAL A 580 -3.95 -37.33 7.31
CA VAL A 580 -3.87 -36.13 6.47
C VAL A 580 -5.26 -35.51 6.28
N ALA A 581 -6.29 -36.32 6.00
CA ALA A 581 -7.65 -35.84 5.84
C ALA A 581 -8.16 -35.13 7.10
N THR A 582 -7.95 -35.74 8.27
CA THR A 582 -8.33 -35.15 9.56
C THR A 582 -7.58 -33.85 9.85
N LEU A 583 -6.28 -33.79 9.52
CA LEU A 583 -5.47 -32.59 9.68
C LEU A 583 -5.96 -31.45 8.77
N MET A 584 -6.26 -31.75 7.50
CA MET A 584 -6.80 -30.78 6.54
C MET A 584 -8.19 -30.28 6.97
N ALA A 585 -9.05 -31.16 7.48
CA ALA A 585 -10.36 -30.77 8.02
C ALA A 585 -10.24 -29.85 9.25
N ASP A 586 -9.31 -30.12 10.17
CA ASP A 586 -9.01 -29.21 11.29
C ASP A 586 -8.48 -27.85 10.79
N TRP A 587 -7.54 -27.86 9.85
CA TRP A 587 -6.97 -26.63 9.29
C TRP A 587 -8.00 -25.78 8.56
N LEU A 588 -8.91 -26.42 7.83
CA LEU A 588 -10.02 -25.75 7.14
C LEU A 588 -10.83 -24.88 8.11
N VAL A 589 -11.18 -25.42 9.29
CA VAL A 589 -12.05 -24.73 10.26
C VAL A 589 -11.27 -23.83 11.23
N ARG A 590 -10.08 -24.24 11.68
CA ARG A 590 -9.38 -23.61 12.80
C ARG A 590 -8.26 -22.65 12.37
N LEU A 591 -7.59 -22.90 11.23
CA LEU A 591 -6.35 -22.20 10.86
C LEU A 591 -6.52 -21.43 9.55
N LYS A 592 -6.84 -20.14 9.66
CA LYS A 592 -6.99 -19.22 8.52
C LYS A 592 -5.77 -19.23 7.57
N SER A 593 -4.55 -19.34 8.11
CA SER A 593 -3.31 -19.35 7.33
C SER A 593 -3.08 -20.61 6.50
N ALA A 594 -3.70 -21.75 6.87
CA ALA A 594 -3.57 -23.04 6.17
C ALA A 594 -4.86 -23.47 5.45
N ARG A 595 -5.94 -22.70 5.58
CA ARG A 595 -7.25 -22.97 4.97
C ARG A 595 -7.17 -23.20 3.45
N HIS A 596 -6.40 -22.38 2.75
CA HIS A 596 -6.22 -22.50 1.30
C HIS A 596 -5.55 -23.83 0.90
N LEU A 597 -4.58 -24.30 1.68
CA LEU A 597 -3.94 -25.60 1.48
C LEU A 597 -4.93 -26.74 1.72
N ALA A 598 -5.74 -26.65 2.78
CA ALA A 598 -6.78 -27.63 3.06
C ALA A 598 -7.79 -27.73 1.91
N LEU A 599 -8.30 -26.60 1.41
CA LEU A 599 -9.22 -26.59 0.26
C LEU A 599 -8.57 -27.19 -0.98
N ALA A 600 -7.33 -26.79 -1.32
CA ALA A 600 -6.60 -27.33 -2.47
C ALA A 600 -6.40 -28.85 -2.36
N TRP A 601 -6.09 -29.36 -1.17
CA TRP A 601 -5.93 -30.80 -0.94
C TRP A 601 -7.27 -31.56 -1.06
N LEU A 602 -8.36 -31.01 -0.50
CA LEU A 602 -9.70 -31.61 -0.58
C LEU A 602 -10.19 -31.70 -2.05
N HIS A 603 -9.91 -30.69 -2.86
CA HIS A 603 -10.23 -30.70 -4.30
C HIS A 603 -9.36 -31.68 -5.07
N ARG A 604 -8.09 -31.84 -4.69
CA ARG A 604 -7.17 -32.78 -5.33
C ARG A 604 -7.51 -34.24 -5.02
N HIS A 605 -8.04 -34.54 -3.84
CA HIS A 605 -8.26 -35.91 -3.35
C HIS A 605 -9.67 -36.14 -2.77
N PRO A 606 -10.77 -35.84 -3.49
CA PRO A 606 -12.13 -35.83 -2.93
C PRO A 606 -12.54 -37.19 -2.33
N GLY A 607 -12.34 -38.29 -3.06
CA GLY A 607 -12.69 -39.64 -2.59
C GLY A 607 -11.87 -40.09 -1.37
N ALA A 608 -10.54 -39.88 -1.38
CA ALA A 608 -9.68 -40.29 -0.25
C ALA A 608 -9.93 -39.42 0.99
N ALA A 609 -10.20 -38.13 0.80
CA ALA A 609 -10.61 -37.23 1.87
C ALA A 609 -11.93 -37.68 2.49
N ALA A 610 -12.94 -37.97 1.67
CA ALA A 610 -14.24 -38.43 2.14
C ALA A 610 -14.13 -39.76 2.91
N GLN A 611 -13.39 -40.74 2.38
CA GLN A 611 -13.13 -42.02 3.08
C GLN A 611 -12.48 -41.80 4.45
N GLY A 612 -11.53 -40.87 4.56
CA GLY A 612 -10.88 -40.55 5.84
C GLY A 612 -11.79 -39.81 6.84
N LEU A 613 -12.77 -39.05 6.36
CA LEU A 613 -13.55 -38.11 7.17
C LEU A 613 -14.95 -38.61 7.59
N VAL A 614 -15.60 -39.48 6.80
CA VAL A 614 -16.96 -39.97 7.08
C VAL A 614 -17.11 -40.52 8.50
N PRO A 615 -16.23 -41.42 9.00
CA PRO A 615 -16.37 -41.95 10.37
C PRO A 615 -16.35 -40.86 11.45
N THR A 616 -15.58 -39.79 11.24
CA THR A 616 -15.53 -38.65 12.17
C THR A 616 -16.77 -37.77 12.05
N ALA A 617 -17.31 -37.58 10.83
CA ALA A 617 -18.51 -36.78 10.58
C ALA A 617 -19.79 -37.41 11.17
N VAL A 618 -19.89 -38.74 11.17
CA VAL A 618 -21.04 -39.46 11.78
C VAL A 618 -20.77 -39.91 13.22
N GLY A 619 -19.61 -39.56 13.79
CA GLY A 619 -19.22 -39.89 15.16
C GLY A 619 -19.90 -39.04 16.23
N GLY A 620 -19.40 -39.10 17.47
CA GLY A 620 -19.93 -38.31 18.58
C GLY A 620 -19.85 -36.79 18.35
N PRO A 621 -20.73 -35.98 18.97
CA PRO A 621 -20.71 -34.53 18.82
C PRO A 621 -19.39 -33.92 19.34
N GLY A 622 -18.81 -32.97 18.61
CA GLY A 622 -17.55 -32.35 19.00
C GLY A 622 -16.95 -31.44 17.93
N GLN A 623 -15.77 -30.88 18.19
CA GLN A 623 -15.05 -30.03 17.22
C GLN A 623 -14.57 -30.83 16.00
N ARG A 624 -14.04 -32.04 16.21
CA ARG A 624 -13.57 -32.92 15.14
C ARG A 624 -14.68 -33.31 14.17
N ARG A 625 -15.87 -33.62 14.70
CA ARG A 625 -17.07 -33.90 13.90
C ARG A 625 -17.42 -32.72 12.99
N ARG A 626 -17.53 -31.51 13.56
CA ARG A 626 -17.83 -30.27 12.79
C ARG A 626 -16.79 -29.99 11.72
N ALA A 627 -15.51 -30.23 12.01
CA ALA A 627 -14.43 -30.09 11.04
C ALA A 627 -14.59 -31.08 9.87
N ALA A 628 -14.89 -32.35 10.16
CA ALA A 628 -15.15 -33.37 9.15
C ALA A 628 -16.40 -33.06 8.32
N GLU A 629 -17.51 -32.68 8.96
CA GLU A 629 -18.74 -32.25 8.27
C GLU A 629 -18.47 -31.06 7.33
N SER A 630 -17.75 -30.04 7.81
CA SER A 630 -17.37 -28.86 7.01
C SER A 630 -16.51 -29.24 5.79
N ALA A 631 -15.59 -30.19 5.95
CA ALA A 631 -14.74 -30.66 4.86
C ALA A 631 -15.51 -31.50 3.84
N LEU A 632 -16.43 -32.37 4.28
CA LEU A 632 -17.31 -33.13 3.37
C LEU A 632 -18.23 -32.20 2.56
N LEU A 633 -18.80 -31.18 3.20
CA LEU A 633 -19.59 -30.16 2.53
C LEU A 633 -18.75 -29.35 1.53
N ALA A 634 -17.49 -29.04 1.86
CA ALA A 634 -16.58 -28.36 0.94
C ALA A 634 -16.25 -29.21 -0.30
N ILE A 635 -16.08 -30.54 -0.13
CA ILE A 635 -15.90 -31.47 -1.25
C ILE A 635 -17.16 -31.51 -2.11
N ALA A 636 -18.34 -31.61 -1.51
CA ALA A 636 -19.61 -31.63 -2.24
C ALA A 636 -19.88 -30.32 -2.99
N ALA A 637 -19.60 -29.17 -2.37
CA ALA A 637 -19.72 -27.85 -2.99
C ALA A 637 -18.78 -27.65 -4.19
N ALA A 638 -17.67 -28.41 -4.25
CA ALA A 638 -16.75 -28.45 -5.38
C ALA A 638 -17.22 -29.37 -6.53
N GLY A 639 -18.43 -29.95 -6.45
CA GLY A 639 -18.98 -30.83 -7.46
C GLY A 639 -18.62 -32.32 -7.28
N HIS A 640 -18.06 -32.69 -6.13
CA HIS A 640 -17.64 -34.07 -5.82
C HIS A 640 -18.60 -34.75 -4.82
N ASP A 641 -19.90 -34.46 -4.92
CA ASP A 641 -20.93 -35.03 -4.04
C ASP A 641 -21.06 -36.55 -4.21
N ALA A 642 -20.90 -37.05 -5.44
CA ALA A 642 -20.87 -38.48 -5.74
C ALA A 642 -19.72 -39.21 -5.02
N ASP A 643 -18.53 -38.60 -4.91
CA ASP A 643 -17.39 -39.17 -4.19
C ASP A 643 -17.66 -39.28 -2.68
N VAL A 644 -18.31 -38.26 -2.11
CA VAL A 644 -18.69 -38.24 -0.68
C VAL A 644 -19.72 -39.32 -0.37
N ARG A 645 -20.76 -39.46 -1.21
CA ARG A 645 -21.78 -40.50 -1.05
C ARG A 645 -21.21 -41.90 -1.25
N ALA A 646 -20.34 -42.10 -2.24
CA ALA A 646 -19.66 -43.38 -2.47
C ALA A 646 -18.79 -43.78 -1.27
N ALA A 647 -18.06 -42.84 -0.68
CA ALA A 647 -17.28 -43.08 0.53
C ALA A 647 -18.17 -43.43 1.73
N ALA A 648 -19.32 -42.77 1.89
CA ALA A 648 -20.26 -43.06 2.97
C ALA A 648 -20.89 -44.45 2.83
N GLN A 649 -21.23 -44.85 1.60
CA GLN A 649 -21.76 -46.18 1.29
C GLN A 649 -20.80 -47.31 1.68
N HIS A 650 -19.49 -47.09 1.56
CA HIS A 650 -18.46 -48.06 1.98
C HIS A 650 -18.56 -48.41 3.48
N TYR A 651 -19.00 -47.47 4.32
CA TYR A 651 -19.21 -47.68 5.77
C TYR A 651 -20.61 -48.19 6.14
N GLY A 652 -21.46 -48.49 5.14
CA GLY A 652 -22.79 -49.06 5.31
C GLY A 652 -23.93 -48.04 5.29
N GLY A 653 -25.16 -48.53 5.17
CA GLY A 653 -26.35 -47.69 4.94
C GLY A 653 -26.66 -46.67 6.03
N ALA A 654 -26.28 -46.92 7.28
CA ALA A 654 -26.46 -45.95 8.36
C ALA A 654 -25.55 -44.72 8.20
N ALA A 655 -24.30 -44.92 7.76
CA ALA A 655 -23.37 -43.84 7.46
C ALA A 655 -23.81 -43.07 6.20
N ALA A 656 -24.23 -43.79 5.15
CA ALA A 656 -24.80 -43.20 3.94
C ALA A 656 -25.98 -42.27 4.25
N ASN A 657 -27.00 -42.76 4.98
CA ASN A 657 -28.16 -41.94 5.36
C ASN A 657 -27.79 -40.69 6.18
N ALA A 658 -26.81 -40.81 7.08
CA ALA A 658 -26.36 -39.68 7.90
C ALA A 658 -25.61 -38.63 7.07
N VAL A 659 -24.81 -39.07 6.09
CA VAL A 659 -24.10 -38.17 5.16
C VAL A 659 -25.06 -37.57 4.14
N ASP A 660 -26.06 -38.31 3.64
CA ASP A 660 -27.11 -37.76 2.77
C ASP A 660 -27.90 -36.68 3.51
N ALA A 661 -28.30 -36.91 4.76
CA ALA A 661 -28.94 -35.87 5.58
C ALA A 661 -28.05 -34.62 5.78
N LEU A 662 -26.73 -34.78 5.85
CA LEU A 662 -25.78 -33.67 5.91
C LEU A 662 -25.72 -32.91 4.58
N LEU A 663 -25.62 -33.61 3.45
CA LEU A 663 -25.52 -33.01 2.11
C LEU A 663 -26.83 -32.36 1.66
N ASP A 664 -27.98 -32.92 2.06
CA ASP A 664 -29.33 -32.41 1.76
C ASP A 664 -29.77 -31.30 2.73
N SER A 665 -28.94 -30.98 3.73
CA SER A 665 -29.21 -29.85 4.63
C SER A 665 -29.17 -28.54 3.87
N ASP A 666 -30.21 -27.70 4.06
CA ASP A 666 -30.29 -26.38 3.43
C ASP A 666 -29.04 -25.53 3.78
N PRO A 667 -28.23 -25.15 2.77
CA PRO A 667 -26.99 -24.41 2.96
C PRO A 667 -27.17 -23.08 3.71
N LEU A 668 -28.36 -22.47 3.69
CA LEU A 668 -28.67 -21.25 4.42
C LEU A 668 -28.58 -21.45 5.95
N HIS A 669 -28.76 -22.68 6.42
CA HIS A 669 -28.70 -23.01 7.84
C HIS A 669 -27.29 -23.38 8.34
N ILE A 670 -26.30 -23.39 7.46
CA ILE A 670 -24.89 -23.61 7.81
C ILE A 670 -24.30 -22.28 8.27
N LEU A 671 -24.41 -22.02 9.58
CA LEU A 671 -24.02 -20.75 10.21
C LEU A 671 -22.70 -20.87 10.98
N PRO A 672 -21.91 -19.78 11.08
CA PRO A 672 -20.73 -19.78 11.94
C PRO A 672 -21.13 -19.95 13.41
N SER A 673 -20.20 -20.48 14.22
CA SER A 673 -20.44 -20.70 15.66
C SER A 673 -20.81 -19.44 16.45
N ARG A 674 -20.41 -18.26 15.93
CA ARG A 674 -20.81 -16.95 16.43
C ARG A 674 -21.12 -16.05 15.23
N ILE A 675 -22.29 -15.43 15.23
CA ILE A 675 -22.65 -14.42 14.23
C ILE A 675 -21.81 -13.16 14.50
N PRO A 676 -21.10 -12.62 13.49
CA PRO A 676 -20.31 -11.41 13.66
C PRO A 676 -21.22 -10.21 13.95
N ALA A 677 -20.80 -9.37 14.89
CA ALA A 677 -21.41 -8.06 15.09
C ALA A 677 -20.90 -7.10 14.01
N LEU A 678 -21.79 -6.26 13.48
CA LEU A 678 -21.38 -5.23 12.54
C LEU A 678 -20.47 -4.20 13.23
N PRO A 679 -19.39 -3.74 12.59
CA PRO A 679 -18.47 -2.78 13.20
C PRO A 679 -19.11 -1.39 13.41
N ASP A 680 -18.64 -0.66 14.43
CA ASP A 680 -19.15 0.69 14.75
C ASP A 680 -18.93 1.73 13.62
N TRP A 681 -17.95 1.49 12.74
CA TRP A 681 -17.69 2.36 11.59
C TRP A 681 -18.71 2.19 10.45
N LEU A 682 -19.48 1.10 10.46
CA LEU A 682 -20.41 0.75 9.40
C LEU A 682 -21.83 1.21 9.75
N ASP A 683 -22.35 2.14 8.95
CA ASP A 683 -23.74 2.55 8.98
C ASP A 683 -24.45 2.04 7.72
N PRO A 684 -25.25 0.95 7.80
CA PRO A 684 -25.96 0.42 6.63
C PRO A 684 -26.94 1.41 5.98
N THR A 685 -27.33 2.46 6.70
CA THR A 685 -28.29 3.47 6.21
C THR A 685 -27.65 4.48 5.27
N ALA A 686 -26.34 4.69 5.41
CA ALA A 686 -25.56 5.58 4.56
C ALA A 686 -25.07 4.91 3.27
N LEU A 687 -25.26 3.58 3.14
CA LEU A 687 -24.88 2.83 1.96
C LEU A 687 -25.85 3.04 0.79
N PRO A 688 -25.38 2.90 -0.47
CA PRO A 688 -26.23 2.94 -1.64
C PRO A 688 -27.37 1.93 -1.58
N ARG A 689 -28.54 2.33 -2.07
CA ARG A 689 -29.70 1.44 -2.17
C ARG A 689 -29.43 0.36 -3.22
N VAL A 690 -29.75 -0.89 -2.88
CA VAL A 690 -29.64 -2.03 -3.79
C VAL A 690 -30.99 -2.27 -4.45
N LEU A 691 -31.04 -2.40 -5.77
CA LEU A 691 -32.27 -2.49 -6.55
C LEU A 691 -32.60 -3.93 -6.91
N LEU A 692 -33.89 -4.30 -6.85
CA LEU A 692 -34.34 -5.59 -7.38
C LEU A 692 -34.25 -5.61 -8.91
N ALA A 693 -33.84 -6.75 -9.46
CA ALA A 693 -33.68 -6.94 -10.91
C ALA A 693 -35.02 -6.86 -11.68
N ASP A 694 -36.14 -7.09 -10.98
CA ASP A 694 -37.49 -7.01 -11.53
C ASP A 694 -38.12 -5.60 -11.48
N GLY A 695 -37.37 -4.61 -10.98
CA GLY A 695 -37.80 -3.21 -10.91
C GLY A 695 -38.82 -2.90 -9.81
N ARG A 696 -39.14 -3.83 -8.90
CA ARG A 696 -40.15 -3.63 -7.83
C ARG A 696 -39.65 -2.81 -6.63
N GLY A 697 -38.59 -2.01 -6.79
CA GLY A 697 -38.04 -1.13 -5.77
C GLY A 697 -36.67 -1.55 -5.23
N ALA A 698 -36.24 -0.87 -4.16
CA ALA A 698 -34.97 -1.09 -3.50
C ALA A 698 -35.09 -2.01 -2.26
N LEU A 699 -33.99 -2.65 -1.86
CA LEU A 699 -33.93 -3.38 -0.60
C LEU A 699 -34.23 -2.43 0.57
N PRO A 700 -35.16 -2.81 1.47
CA PRO A 700 -35.40 -2.07 2.70
C PRO A 700 -34.16 -2.03 3.60
N GLN A 701 -34.08 -1.02 4.47
CA GLN A 701 -32.95 -0.82 5.39
C GLN A 701 -32.65 -2.06 6.25
N THR A 702 -33.68 -2.79 6.69
CA THR A 702 -33.52 -4.04 7.45
C THR A 702 -32.86 -5.15 6.62
N ALA A 703 -33.16 -5.24 5.33
CA ALA A 703 -32.55 -6.19 4.41
C ALA A 703 -31.08 -5.82 4.12
N LEU A 704 -30.74 -4.52 4.04
CA LEU A 704 -29.35 -4.07 3.90
C LEU A 704 -28.49 -4.45 5.12
N ALA A 705 -29.03 -4.34 6.34
CA ALA A 705 -28.34 -4.81 7.54
C ALA A 705 -28.12 -6.33 7.54
N HIS A 706 -29.09 -7.10 7.03
CA HIS A 706 -28.92 -8.55 6.83
C HIS A 706 -27.86 -8.86 5.78
N LEU A 707 -27.81 -8.11 4.67
CA LEU A 707 -26.75 -8.22 3.65
C LEU A 707 -25.37 -7.96 4.26
N CYS A 708 -25.19 -6.88 5.03
CA CYS A 708 -23.93 -6.60 5.72
C CYS A 708 -23.52 -7.77 6.64
N THR A 709 -24.49 -8.37 7.34
CA THR A 709 -24.22 -9.54 8.20
C THR A 709 -23.78 -10.75 7.37
N MET A 710 -24.44 -11.02 6.23
CA MET A 710 -24.05 -12.11 5.32
C MET A 710 -22.63 -11.93 4.77
N LEU A 711 -22.25 -10.71 4.43
CA LEU A 711 -20.90 -10.39 3.97
C LEU A 711 -19.87 -10.54 5.09
N ALA A 712 -20.18 -10.07 6.30
CA ALA A 712 -19.30 -10.24 7.47
C ALA A 712 -19.14 -11.71 7.91
N MET A 713 -20.15 -12.56 7.62
CA MET A 713 -20.07 -14.01 7.83
C MET A 713 -19.26 -14.75 6.75
N SER A 714 -19.02 -14.10 5.60
CA SER A 714 -18.35 -14.73 4.46
C SER A 714 -16.83 -14.58 4.58
N GLU A 715 -16.11 -15.63 4.20
CA GLU A 715 -14.64 -15.66 4.19
C GLU A 715 -14.11 -15.95 2.76
N PRO A 716 -12.86 -15.59 2.45
CA PRO A 716 -12.23 -16.03 1.20
C PRO A 716 -12.33 -17.55 1.03
N GLY A 717 -12.96 -18.00 -0.07
CA GLY A 717 -13.19 -19.41 -0.36
C GLY A 717 -14.35 -20.08 0.40
N ALA A 718 -15.12 -19.35 1.20
CA ALA A 718 -16.40 -19.83 1.76
C ALA A 718 -17.38 -18.68 1.95
N VAL A 719 -18.20 -18.49 0.93
CA VAL A 719 -19.26 -17.47 0.91
C VAL A 719 -20.52 -18.04 1.53
N TYR A 720 -21.21 -17.22 2.32
CA TYR A 720 -22.53 -17.61 2.82
C TYR A 720 -23.52 -17.82 1.67
N ALA A 721 -24.29 -18.91 1.73
CA ALA A 721 -25.19 -19.35 0.66
C ALA A 721 -26.30 -18.34 0.30
N GLY A 722 -26.59 -17.36 1.16
CA GLY A 722 -27.51 -16.27 0.86
C GLY A 722 -27.00 -15.27 -0.19
N ILE A 723 -25.68 -15.17 -0.40
CA ILE A 723 -25.10 -14.19 -1.34
C ILE A 723 -25.42 -14.52 -2.81
N PRO A 724 -25.28 -15.77 -3.31
CA PRO A 724 -25.74 -16.12 -4.66
C PRO A 724 -27.22 -15.82 -4.92
N LEU A 725 -28.11 -16.10 -3.95
CA LEU A 725 -29.54 -15.79 -4.07
C LEU A 725 -29.80 -14.29 -4.22
N LEU A 726 -29.05 -13.47 -3.47
CA LEU A 726 -29.11 -12.01 -3.56
C LEU A 726 -28.63 -11.51 -4.93
N ARG A 727 -27.54 -12.07 -5.47
CA ARG A 727 -27.02 -11.73 -6.81
C ARG A 727 -28.02 -12.03 -7.92
N GLN A 728 -28.85 -13.05 -7.76
CA GLN A 728 -29.91 -13.38 -8.73
C GLN A 728 -31.11 -12.44 -8.61
N ALA A 729 -31.44 -11.98 -7.40
CA ALA A 729 -32.62 -11.15 -7.16
C ALA A 729 -32.39 -9.65 -7.41
N CYS A 730 -31.14 -9.16 -7.35
CA CYS A 730 -30.81 -7.74 -7.43
C CYS A 730 -30.03 -7.40 -8.72
N THR A 731 -30.02 -6.13 -9.12
CA THR A 731 -29.22 -5.68 -10.27
C THR A 731 -27.72 -5.72 -9.93
N ALA A 732 -26.90 -6.20 -10.86
CA ALA A 732 -25.45 -6.30 -10.67
C ALA A 732 -24.79 -4.93 -10.40
N GLU A 733 -25.24 -3.89 -11.09
CA GLU A 733 -24.74 -2.51 -10.94
C GLU A 733 -24.98 -1.95 -9.52
N SER A 734 -26.19 -2.11 -8.97
CA SER A 734 -26.49 -1.60 -7.63
C SER A 734 -25.75 -2.37 -6.53
N LEU A 735 -25.51 -3.67 -6.72
CA LEU A 735 -24.67 -4.48 -5.84
C LEU A 735 -23.20 -4.05 -5.88
N ALA A 736 -22.65 -3.77 -7.07
CA ALA A 736 -21.28 -3.31 -7.24
C ALA A 736 -21.06 -1.95 -6.57
N GLU A 737 -21.98 -0.99 -6.75
CA GLU A 737 -21.91 0.32 -6.08
C GLU A 737 -22.08 0.21 -4.56
N PHE A 738 -22.97 -0.66 -4.07
CA PHE A 738 -23.09 -0.96 -2.64
C PHE A 738 -21.77 -1.54 -2.07
N GLY A 739 -21.20 -2.54 -2.74
CA GLY A 739 -19.93 -3.16 -2.33
C GLY A 739 -18.78 -2.17 -2.34
N TRP A 740 -18.71 -1.31 -3.37
CA TRP A 740 -17.71 -0.25 -3.46
C TRP A 740 -17.83 0.76 -2.32
N ALA A 741 -19.05 1.20 -1.99
CA ALA A 741 -19.28 2.14 -0.88
C ALA A 741 -18.87 1.53 0.48
N LEU A 742 -19.26 0.28 0.74
CA LEU A 742 -18.85 -0.46 1.94
C LEU A 742 -17.32 -0.54 2.07
N PHE A 743 -16.62 -0.81 0.96
CA PHE A 743 -15.16 -0.83 0.92
C PHE A 743 -14.55 0.56 1.19
N GLN A 744 -15.16 1.64 0.69
CA GLN A 744 -14.68 3.00 0.96
C GLN A 744 -14.87 3.39 2.43
N ASP A 745 -16.01 3.06 3.05
CA ASP A 745 -16.25 3.28 4.48
C ASP A 745 -15.20 2.58 5.33
N TRP A 746 -14.90 1.31 5.02
CA TRP A 746 -13.83 0.58 5.68
C TRP A 746 -12.46 1.28 5.51
N ARG A 747 -12.14 1.80 4.33
CA ARG A 747 -10.89 2.54 4.09
C ARG A 747 -10.81 3.88 4.82
N LEU A 748 -11.93 4.59 4.92
CA LEU A 748 -12.04 5.85 5.67
C LEU A 748 -11.87 5.61 7.17
N ALA A 749 -12.35 4.48 7.68
CA ALA A 749 -12.13 4.01 9.04
C ALA A 749 -10.69 3.51 9.32
N GLY A 750 -9.73 3.74 8.41
CA GLY A 750 -8.34 3.30 8.55
C GLY A 750 -8.08 1.86 8.09
N ALA A 751 -9.06 1.19 7.48
CA ALA A 751 -8.98 -0.18 6.99
C ALA A 751 -8.52 -1.19 8.07
N PRO A 752 -9.28 -1.32 9.19
CA PRO A 752 -8.96 -2.21 10.28
C PRO A 752 -8.85 -3.67 9.80
N ALA A 753 -7.77 -4.35 10.20
CA ALA A 753 -7.43 -5.69 9.69
C ALA A 753 -8.48 -6.77 10.04
N LYS A 754 -9.16 -6.64 11.19
CA LYS A 754 -10.24 -7.55 11.61
C LYS A 754 -11.46 -7.51 10.68
N ASP A 755 -11.66 -6.39 9.98
CA ASP A 755 -12.80 -6.15 9.11
C ASP A 755 -12.43 -6.22 7.61
N GLY A 756 -11.34 -6.94 7.28
CA GLY A 756 -10.88 -7.11 5.90
C GLY A 756 -11.91 -7.78 4.96
N TRP A 757 -13.00 -8.32 5.50
CA TRP A 757 -14.13 -8.84 4.74
C TRP A 757 -14.78 -7.77 3.84
N ALA A 758 -14.70 -6.48 4.19
CA ALA A 758 -15.20 -5.39 3.35
C ALA A 758 -14.47 -5.29 2.00
N LEU A 759 -13.15 -5.56 1.98
CA LEU A 759 -12.40 -5.70 0.73
C LEU A 759 -12.78 -6.99 0.00
N THR A 760 -12.86 -8.12 0.71
CA THR A 760 -13.22 -9.41 0.11
C THR A 760 -14.62 -9.41 -0.50
N ALA A 761 -15.57 -8.64 0.05
CA ALA A 761 -16.94 -8.51 -0.47
C ALA A 761 -16.98 -8.02 -1.93
N LEU A 762 -16.01 -7.21 -2.35
CA LEU A 762 -15.87 -6.78 -3.74
C LEU A 762 -15.69 -7.95 -4.71
N GLY A 763 -15.12 -9.06 -4.27
CA GLY A 763 -14.95 -10.26 -5.10
C GLY A 763 -16.28 -10.88 -5.53
N TRP A 764 -17.35 -10.63 -4.79
CA TRP A 764 -18.67 -11.24 -5.02
C TRP A 764 -19.69 -10.26 -5.56
N LEU A 765 -19.59 -9.00 -5.14
CA LEU A 765 -20.53 -7.94 -5.52
C LEU A 765 -20.01 -7.08 -6.66
N GLY A 766 -18.69 -7.04 -6.85
CA GLY A 766 -18.04 -6.17 -7.83
C GLY A 766 -18.21 -6.62 -9.26
N ASP A 767 -18.00 -5.67 -10.15
CA ASP A 767 -18.08 -5.78 -11.60
C ASP A 767 -16.80 -5.24 -12.28
N ASP A 768 -16.82 -5.10 -13.60
CA ASP A 768 -15.69 -4.57 -14.36
C ASP A 768 -15.32 -3.13 -13.99
N GLU A 769 -16.29 -2.34 -13.53
CA GLU A 769 -16.02 -0.99 -13.04
C GLU A 769 -15.30 -1.03 -11.69
N THR A 770 -15.68 -1.94 -10.82
CA THR A 770 -14.97 -2.24 -9.56
C THR A 770 -13.50 -2.61 -9.84
N VAL A 771 -13.24 -3.45 -10.85
CA VAL A 771 -11.86 -3.81 -11.28
C VAL A 771 -11.06 -2.56 -11.69
N ARG A 772 -11.65 -1.70 -12.52
CA ARG A 772 -11.00 -0.48 -13.03
C ARG A 772 -10.67 0.48 -11.88
N ARG A 773 -11.56 0.64 -10.90
CA ARG A 773 -11.33 1.50 -9.73
C ARG A 773 -10.37 0.90 -8.71
N LEU A 774 -10.36 -0.43 -8.52
CA LEU A 774 -9.52 -1.12 -7.55
C LEU A 774 -8.06 -1.26 -8.01
N THR A 775 -7.83 -1.49 -9.31
CA THR A 775 -6.49 -1.75 -9.85
C THR A 775 -5.45 -0.65 -9.53
N PRO A 776 -5.75 0.66 -9.67
CA PRO A 776 -4.83 1.73 -9.27
C PRO A 776 -4.45 1.64 -7.78
N LEU A 777 -5.41 1.31 -6.90
CA LEU A 777 -5.15 1.15 -5.46
C LEU A 777 -4.22 -0.02 -5.17
N ILE A 778 -4.43 -1.16 -5.86
CA ILE A 778 -3.55 -2.34 -5.75
C ILE A 778 -2.10 -1.99 -6.10
N ARG A 779 -1.89 -1.17 -7.13
CA ARG A 779 -0.55 -0.75 -7.58
C ARG A 779 0.12 0.24 -6.62
N ALA A 780 -0.66 1.04 -5.89
CA ALA A 780 -0.14 2.04 -4.95
C ALA A 780 0.23 1.44 -3.58
N TRP A 781 -0.63 0.57 -3.02
CA TRP A 781 -0.51 0.11 -1.63
C TRP A 781 0.83 -0.46 -1.18
N PRO A 782 1.60 -1.21 -1.99
CA PRO A 782 2.91 -1.68 -1.53
C PRO A 782 3.87 -0.54 -1.15
N GLY A 783 3.75 0.63 -1.79
CA GLY A 783 4.52 1.83 -1.44
C GLY A 783 4.07 2.48 -0.12
N ASP A 784 2.82 2.26 0.29
CA ASP A 784 2.22 2.87 1.48
C ASP A 784 2.27 1.93 2.71
N GLY A 785 3.04 0.85 2.65
CA GLY A 785 3.08 -0.20 3.68
C GLY A 785 1.87 -1.15 3.68
N GLY A 786 1.04 -1.14 2.63
CA GLY A 786 -0.19 -1.93 2.50
C GLY A 786 -0.03 -3.26 1.76
N HIS A 787 1.12 -3.93 1.84
CA HIS A 787 1.41 -5.14 1.03
C HIS A 787 0.36 -6.25 1.16
N ALA A 788 -0.03 -6.59 2.40
CA ALA A 788 -1.03 -7.64 2.65
C ALA A 788 -2.40 -7.30 2.02
N ARG A 789 -2.77 -6.01 2.00
CA ARG A 789 -4.01 -5.53 1.37
C ARG A 789 -3.94 -5.66 -0.16
N ALA A 790 -2.79 -5.34 -0.75
CA ALA A 790 -2.58 -5.52 -2.19
C ALA A 790 -2.70 -6.98 -2.60
N VAL A 791 -2.13 -7.91 -1.82
CA VAL A 791 -2.24 -9.35 -2.07
C VAL A 791 -3.70 -9.81 -1.94
N ALA A 792 -4.41 -9.41 -0.88
CA ALA A 792 -5.82 -9.77 -0.69
C ALA A 792 -6.74 -9.22 -1.82
N ALA A 793 -6.41 -8.05 -2.37
CA ALA A 793 -7.16 -7.49 -3.49
C ALA A 793 -6.86 -8.18 -4.83
N LEU A 794 -5.76 -8.93 -4.97
CA LEU A 794 -5.62 -9.84 -6.11
C LEU A 794 -6.68 -10.94 -6.06
N ASP A 795 -6.98 -11.47 -4.86
CA ASP A 795 -8.04 -12.47 -4.68
C ASP A 795 -9.43 -11.91 -5.01
N VAL A 796 -9.64 -10.61 -4.82
CA VAL A 796 -10.85 -9.91 -5.29
C VAL A 796 -10.96 -9.95 -6.81
N LEU A 797 -9.88 -9.68 -7.54
CA LEU A 797 -9.89 -9.78 -9.01
C LEU A 797 -10.18 -11.21 -9.47
N VAL A 798 -9.60 -12.21 -8.79
CA VAL A 798 -9.90 -13.63 -9.05
C VAL A 798 -11.37 -13.94 -8.78
N GLY A 799 -11.94 -13.43 -7.68
CA GLY A 799 -13.35 -13.65 -7.32
C GLY A 799 -14.34 -13.04 -8.30
N ILE A 800 -14.05 -11.85 -8.85
CA ILE A 800 -14.87 -11.21 -9.89
C ILE A 800 -14.83 -12.04 -11.17
N GLY A 801 -13.64 -12.51 -11.56
CA GLY A 801 -13.48 -13.56 -12.57
C GLY A 801 -13.86 -13.20 -14.01
N THR A 802 -14.14 -11.92 -14.32
CA THR A 802 -14.42 -11.46 -15.68
C THR A 802 -13.14 -11.34 -16.51
N ASP A 803 -13.25 -11.32 -17.85
CA ASP A 803 -12.10 -11.12 -18.74
C ASP A 803 -11.35 -9.82 -18.43
N THR A 804 -12.08 -8.76 -18.08
CA THR A 804 -11.51 -7.51 -17.58
C THR A 804 -10.69 -7.73 -16.30
N ALA A 805 -11.23 -8.45 -15.31
CA ALA A 805 -10.53 -8.75 -14.06
C ALA A 805 -9.23 -9.55 -14.30
N LEU A 806 -9.31 -10.58 -15.14
CA LEU A 806 -8.18 -11.43 -15.52
C LEU A 806 -7.12 -10.65 -16.32
N THR A 807 -7.53 -9.75 -17.22
CA THR A 807 -6.64 -8.84 -17.97
C THR A 807 -5.90 -7.90 -17.04
N HIS A 808 -6.59 -7.30 -16.06
CA HIS A 808 -5.98 -6.43 -15.06
C HIS A 808 -5.01 -7.19 -14.15
N LEU A 809 -5.38 -8.40 -13.72
CA LEU A 809 -4.51 -9.29 -12.96
C LEU A 809 -3.26 -9.67 -13.75
N HIS A 810 -3.40 -10.01 -15.04
CA HIS A 810 -2.29 -10.27 -15.95
C HIS A 810 -1.36 -9.06 -16.09
N ASN A 811 -1.92 -7.88 -16.30
CA ASN A 811 -1.13 -6.66 -16.38
C ASN A 811 -0.33 -6.36 -15.11
N ILE A 812 -0.88 -6.66 -13.92
CA ILE A 812 -0.16 -6.54 -12.64
C ILE A 812 1.00 -7.56 -12.59
N ALA A 813 0.75 -8.80 -12.99
CA ALA A 813 1.76 -9.88 -13.00
C ALA A 813 2.94 -9.62 -13.95
N GLN A 814 2.76 -8.77 -14.97
CA GLN A 814 3.81 -8.43 -15.93
C GLN A 814 4.54 -7.12 -15.56
N HIS A 815 3.78 -6.06 -15.22
CA HIS A 815 4.31 -4.69 -15.30
C HIS A 815 4.46 -3.98 -13.94
N VAL A 816 3.98 -4.56 -12.83
CA VAL A 816 4.10 -3.86 -11.54
C VAL A 816 5.56 -3.85 -11.06
N ARG A 817 6.02 -2.68 -10.58
CA ARG A 817 7.40 -2.48 -10.10
C ARG A 817 7.75 -3.29 -8.84
N PHE A 818 6.74 -3.68 -8.05
CA PHE A 818 6.93 -4.35 -6.77
C PHE A 818 7.02 -5.87 -6.97
N ALA A 819 8.23 -6.44 -6.83
CA ALA A 819 8.51 -7.85 -7.12
C ALA A 819 7.61 -8.84 -6.35
N GLY A 820 7.38 -8.61 -5.04
CA GLY A 820 6.53 -9.49 -4.23
C GLY A 820 5.07 -9.52 -4.70
N LEU A 821 4.50 -8.36 -5.08
CA LEU A 821 3.14 -8.30 -5.62
C LEU A 821 3.05 -8.95 -7.00
N ARG A 822 4.08 -8.72 -7.84
CA ARG A 822 4.19 -9.32 -9.17
C ARG A 822 4.16 -10.85 -9.10
N GLU A 823 4.93 -11.43 -8.18
CA GLU A 823 4.99 -12.88 -7.99
C GLU A 823 3.65 -13.47 -7.50
N GLN A 824 3.00 -12.78 -6.55
CA GLN A 824 1.68 -13.19 -6.06
C GLN A 824 0.60 -13.16 -7.15
N ALA A 825 0.67 -12.20 -8.08
CA ALA A 825 -0.23 -12.13 -9.24
C ALA A 825 0.07 -13.24 -10.27
N ARG A 826 1.34 -13.52 -10.57
CA ARG A 826 1.77 -14.63 -11.45
C ARG A 826 1.28 -15.98 -10.95
N ARG A 827 1.42 -16.23 -9.65
CA ARG A 827 0.93 -17.46 -9.02
C ARG A 827 -0.58 -17.64 -9.26
N ARG A 828 -1.39 -16.61 -8.99
CA ARG A 828 -2.84 -16.67 -9.20
C ARG A 828 -3.24 -16.91 -10.66
N ILE A 829 -2.54 -16.29 -11.60
CA ILE A 829 -2.76 -16.56 -13.05
C ILE A 829 -2.44 -18.01 -13.39
N THR A 830 -1.34 -18.54 -12.83
CA THR A 830 -0.95 -19.94 -13.03
C THR A 830 -1.99 -20.88 -12.44
N ASP A 831 -2.49 -20.59 -11.24
CA ASP A 831 -3.54 -21.37 -10.58
C ASP A 831 -4.84 -21.36 -11.41
N ILE A 832 -5.26 -20.20 -11.90
CA ILE A 832 -6.44 -20.05 -12.77
C ILE A 832 -6.24 -20.81 -14.09
N ALA A 833 -5.11 -20.61 -14.75
CA ALA A 833 -4.81 -21.29 -16.01
C ALA A 833 -4.83 -22.82 -15.83
N THR A 834 -4.21 -23.32 -14.76
CA THR A 834 -4.20 -24.75 -14.42
C THR A 834 -5.62 -25.27 -14.19
N SER A 835 -6.46 -24.51 -13.48
CA SER A 835 -7.87 -24.89 -13.25
C SER A 835 -8.70 -24.96 -14.54
N LEU A 836 -8.29 -24.23 -15.58
CA LEU A 836 -8.90 -24.24 -16.91
C LEU A 836 -8.22 -25.22 -17.88
N GLY A 837 -7.21 -25.97 -17.42
CA GLY A 837 -6.42 -26.86 -18.28
C GLY A 837 -5.53 -26.12 -19.30
N LEU A 838 -5.10 -24.90 -18.98
CA LEU A 838 -4.31 -24.01 -19.83
C LEU A 838 -2.96 -23.69 -19.19
N THR A 839 -1.97 -23.31 -20.01
CA THR A 839 -0.79 -22.59 -19.49
C THR A 839 -1.11 -21.12 -19.26
N ALA A 840 -0.29 -20.43 -18.47
CA ALA A 840 -0.43 -18.99 -18.24
C ALA A 840 -0.35 -18.19 -19.56
N GLU A 841 0.47 -18.63 -20.50
CA GLU A 841 0.58 -18.03 -21.84
C GLU A 841 -0.66 -18.28 -22.69
N GLN A 842 -1.25 -19.47 -22.65
CA GLN A 842 -2.50 -19.77 -23.36
C GLN A 842 -3.67 -18.96 -22.82
N LEU A 843 -3.76 -18.81 -21.48
CA LEU A 843 -4.75 -17.93 -20.88
C LEU A 843 -4.56 -16.49 -21.35
N ALA A 844 -3.32 -15.99 -21.36
CA ALA A 844 -3.01 -14.63 -21.80
C ALA A 844 -3.28 -14.38 -23.30
N ASP A 845 -3.24 -15.39 -24.17
CA ASP A 845 -3.68 -15.22 -25.57
C ASP A 845 -5.18 -14.95 -25.67
N ARG A 846 -5.98 -15.57 -24.78
CA ARG A 846 -7.44 -15.47 -24.79
C ARG A 846 -7.96 -14.19 -24.16
N LEU A 847 -7.14 -13.53 -23.33
CA LEU A 847 -7.49 -12.29 -22.63
C LEU A 847 -7.22 -11.02 -23.44
N VAL A 848 -6.83 -11.14 -24.72
CA VAL A 848 -6.62 -9.96 -25.55
C VAL A 848 -7.98 -9.34 -25.90
N PRO A 849 -8.22 -8.05 -25.57
CA PRO A 849 -9.51 -7.43 -25.80
C PRO A 849 -9.70 -7.04 -27.26
N ASP A 850 -10.93 -7.15 -27.76
CA ASP A 850 -11.32 -6.69 -29.11
C ASP A 850 -11.39 -5.15 -29.23
N LEU A 851 -11.26 -4.43 -28.11
CA LEU A 851 -11.29 -2.95 -28.04
C LEU A 851 -12.57 -2.31 -28.62
N GLY A 852 -13.64 -3.10 -28.73
CA GLY A 852 -14.91 -2.65 -29.31
C GLY A 852 -14.86 -2.50 -30.84
N LEU A 853 -13.89 -3.15 -31.50
CA LEU A 853 -13.83 -3.33 -32.94
C LEU A 853 -14.86 -4.38 -33.37
N ASP A 854 -15.38 -4.25 -34.58
CA ASP A 854 -16.19 -5.28 -35.23
C ASP A 854 -15.32 -6.48 -35.71
N PRO A 855 -15.92 -7.62 -36.14
CA PRO A 855 -15.18 -8.80 -36.59
C PRO A 855 -14.21 -8.57 -37.76
N ASP A 856 -14.39 -7.48 -38.53
CA ASP A 856 -13.52 -7.10 -39.65
C ASP A 856 -12.38 -6.17 -39.20
N GLY A 857 -12.37 -5.75 -37.92
CA GLY A 857 -11.39 -4.84 -37.33
C GLY A 857 -11.75 -3.37 -37.49
N GLY A 858 -12.99 -3.05 -37.90
CA GLY A 858 -13.51 -1.70 -38.06
C GLY A 858 -14.15 -1.15 -36.78
N LEU A 859 -14.24 0.18 -36.70
CA LEU A 859 -15.07 0.87 -35.71
C LEU A 859 -15.60 2.17 -36.32
N VAL A 860 -16.92 2.37 -36.25
CA VAL A 860 -17.56 3.62 -36.70
C VAL A 860 -17.73 4.58 -35.52
N LEU A 861 -17.29 5.81 -35.71
CA LEU A 861 -17.40 6.92 -34.75
C LEU A 861 -18.37 7.96 -35.32
N ASP A 862 -19.46 8.18 -34.60
CA ASP A 862 -20.59 8.97 -35.09
C ASP A 862 -20.53 10.41 -34.55
N TYR A 863 -20.63 11.39 -35.45
CA TYR A 863 -20.79 12.81 -35.12
C TYR A 863 -22.21 13.31 -35.43
N GLY A 864 -23.12 12.45 -35.90
CA GLY A 864 -24.45 12.79 -36.41
C GLY A 864 -24.46 12.87 -37.94
N PRO A 865 -24.28 14.06 -38.55
CA PRO A 865 -24.34 14.21 -40.01
C PRO A 865 -23.10 13.70 -40.75
N ARG A 866 -22.02 13.37 -40.03
CA ARG A 866 -20.81 12.74 -40.58
C ARG A 866 -20.35 11.62 -39.66
N GLN A 867 -19.77 10.59 -40.26
CA GLN A 867 -19.24 9.42 -39.55
C GLN A 867 -17.80 9.19 -39.98
N PHE A 868 -17.00 8.64 -39.07
CA PHE A 868 -15.61 8.32 -39.30
C PHE A 868 -15.37 6.84 -39.05
N THR A 869 -14.65 6.18 -39.95
CA THR A 869 -14.29 4.75 -39.78
C THR A 869 -12.86 4.65 -39.31
N VAL A 870 -12.62 3.94 -38.20
CA VAL A 870 -11.29 3.68 -37.67
C VAL A 870 -10.59 2.62 -38.52
N GLY A 871 -9.32 2.88 -38.85
CA GLY A 871 -8.39 1.92 -39.44
C GLY A 871 -7.07 1.88 -38.68
N PHE A 872 -6.21 0.92 -39.02
CA PHE A 872 -4.89 0.72 -38.41
C PHE A 872 -3.78 0.86 -39.44
N ASP A 873 -2.70 1.53 -39.06
CA ASP A 873 -1.54 1.72 -39.93
C ASP A 873 -0.55 0.56 -39.87
N GLU A 874 0.59 0.72 -40.55
CA GLU A 874 1.69 -0.26 -40.57
C GLU A 874 2.31 -0.57 -39.22
N HIS A 875 2.13 0.32 -38.25
CA HIS A 875 2.55 0.17 -36.86
C HIS A 875 1.36 -0.11 -35.92
N LEU A 876 0.19 -0.44 -36.48
CA LEU A 876 -1.07 -0.64 -35.78
C LEU A 876 -1.48 0.54 -34.90
N ARG A 877 -1.16 1.76 -35.33
CA ARG A 877 -1.69 2.98 -34.73
C ARG A 877 -3.07 3.27 -35.33
N PRO A 878 -4.09 3.50 -34.49
CA PRO A 878 -5.41 3.90 -34.97
C PRO A 878 -5.35 5.23 -35.73
N HIS A 879 -5.99 5.27 -36.89
CA HIS A 879 -6.31 6.45 -37.68
C HIS A 879 -7.80 6.43 -38.05
N VAL A 880 -8.34 7.54 -38.54
CA VAL A 880 -9.74 7.62 -38.97
C VAL A 880 -9.83 7.98 -40.45
N LEU A 881 -10.81 7.40 -41.13
CA LEU A 881 -11.19 7.70 -42.50
C LEU A 881 -12.50 8.48 -42.47
N ASP A 882 -12.55 9.61 -43.19
CA ASP A 882 -13.80 10.34 -43.39
C ASP A 882 -14.66 9.72 -44.51
N HIS A 883 -15.82 10.30 -44.79
CA HIS A 883 -16.75 9.82 -45.82
C HIS A 883 -16.15 9.86 -47.26
N THR A 884 -15.04 10.57 -47.48
CA THR A 884 -14.31 10.59 -48.77
C THR A 884 -13.24 9.52 -48.86
N GLY A 885 -12.98 8.81 -47.75
CA GLY A 885 -11.87 7.88 -47.60
C GLY A 885 -10.54 8.57 -47.27
N ALA A 886 -10.53 9.87 -46.96
CA ALA A 886 -9.31 10.57 -46.60
C ALA A 886 -8.91 10.23 -45.15
N ARG A 887 -7.61 9.98 -44.96
CA ARG A 887 -7.03 9.50 -43.71
C ARG A 887 -6.57 10.65 -42.81
N HIS A 888 -7.00 10.62 -41.55
CA HIS A 888 -6.64 11.57 -40.50
C HIS A 888 -6.04 10.84 -39.30
N SER A 889 -5.00 11.42 -38.71
CA SER A 889 -4.35 10.87 -37.51
C SER A 889 -5.17 11.10 -36.23
N ASP A 890 -6.11 12.03 -36.26
CA ASP A 890 -7.06 12.28 -35.18
C ASP A 890 -8.45 12.63 -35.70
N LEU A 891 -9.43 12.54 -34.81
CA LEU A 891 -10.78 13.02 -35.09
C LEU A 891 -10.79 14.55 -35.22
N PRO A 892 -11.51 15.12 -36.20
CA PRO A 892 -11.70 16.56 -36.30
C PRO A 892 -12.37 17.15 -35.04
N GLU A 893 -12.14 18.44 -34.77
CA GLU A 893 -12.91 19.14 -33.74
C GLU A 893 -14.42 19.14 -34.10
N PRO A 894 -15.32 18.96 -33.11
CA PRO A 894 -16.75 19.07 -33.34
C PRO A 894 -17.11 20.46 -33.87
N GLY A 895 -17.82 20.52 -34.99
CA GLY A 895 -18.34 21.74 -35.58
C GLY A 895 -19.74 22.09 -35.07
N ALA A 896 -20.22 23.30 -35.37
CA ALA A 896 -21.55 23.77 -34.95
C ALA A 896 -22.74 22.98 -35.55
N ARG A 897 -22.49 22.16 -36.59
CA ARG A 897 -23.49 21.28 -37.22
C ARG A 897 -23.42 19.84 -36.74
N ASP A 898 -22.38 19.47 -35.99
CA ASP A 898 -22.25 18.14 -35.44
C ASP A 898 -23.13 17.99 -34.19
N ASP A 899 -23.48 16.76 -33.88
CA ASP A 899 -24.21 16.42 -32.68
C ASP A 899 -23.36 16.69 -31.44
N GLN A 900 -23.92 17.47 -30.50
CA GLN A 900 -23.19 17.99 -29.34
C GLN A 900 -22.95 16.93 -28.25
N ASP A 901 -23.64 15.78 -28.32
CA ASP A 901 -23.46 14.67 -27.39
C ASP A 901 -22.60 13.57 -28.03
N LEU A 902 -22.88 13.21 -29.30
CA LEU A 902 -22.17 12.12 -29.99
C LEU A 902 -20.71 12.49 -30.32
N ALA A 903 -20.42 13.73 -30.74
CA ALA A 903 -19.07 14.09 -31.18
C ALA A 903 -18.04 14.12 -30.02
N PRO A 904 -18.31 14.69 -28.83
CA PRO A 904 -17.41 14.57 -27.68
C PRO A 904 -17.26 13.12 -27.18
N ALA A 905 -18.33 12.33 -27.22
CA ALA A 905 -18.28 10.91 -26.85
C ALA A 905 -17.40 10.09 -27.81
N ALA A 906 -17.53 10.33 -29.12
CA ALA A 906 -16.71 9.71 -30.16
C ALA A 906 -15.22 10.05 -29.99
N ARG A 907 -14.88 11.30 -29.69
CA ARG A 907 -13.49 11.72 -29.38
C ARG A 907 -12.94 11.02 -28.15
N THR A 908 -13.72 10.95 -27.08
CA THR A 908 -13.34 10.25 -25.85
C THR A 908 -13.09 8.76 -26.13
N ARG A 909 -13.97 8.12 -26.91
CA ARG A 909 -13.84 6.72 -27.32
C ARG A 909 -12.58 6.49 -28.16
N PHE A 910 -12.29 7.37 -29.12
CA PHE A 910 -11.09 7.26 -29.96
C PHE A 910 -9.79 7.46 -29.17
N ALA A 911 -9.75 8.42 -28.25
CA ALA A 911 -8.60 8.63 -27.37
C ALA A 911 -8.33 7.41 -26.48
N ALA A 912 -9.39 6.81 -25.92
CA ALA A 912 -9.30 5.56 -25.16
C ALA A 912 -8.80 4.40 -26.04
N LEU A 913 -9.31 4.27 -27.27
CA LEU A 913 -8.85 3.26 -28.23
C LEU A 913 -7.36 3.42 -28.55
N LYS A 914 -6.89 4.62 -28.89
CA LYS A 914 -5.45 4.91 -29.15
C LYS A 914 -4.57 4.45 -27.99
N LYS A 915 -4.96 4.79 -26.76
CA LYS A 915 -4.20 4.42 -25.56
C LYS A 915 -4.17 2.90 -25.34
N ASN A 916 -5.33 2.25 -25.42
CA ASN A 916 -5.47 0.83 -25.14
C ASN A 916 -4.82 -0.03 -26.24
N ALA A 917 -5.04 0.30 -27.52
CA ALA A 917 -4.44 -0.39 -28.66
C ALA A 917 -2.91 -0.34 -28.59
N ARG A 918 -2.32 0.81 -28.28
CA ARG A 918 -0.86 0.95 -28.13
C ARG A 918 -0.30 0.00 -27.08
N ALA A 919 -0.96 -0.12 -25.92
CA ALA A 919 -0.50 -0.99 -24.85
C ALA A 919 -0.63 -2.47 -25.22
N VAL A 920 -1.77 -2.86 -25.79
CA VAL A 920 -2.05 -4.24 -26.24
C VAL A 920 -1.07 -4.66 -27.33
N VAL A 921 -0.89 -3.85 -28.38
CA VAL A 921 0.02 -4.15 -29.50
C VAL A 921 1.46 -4.29 -28.99
N ALA A 922 1.95 -3.37 -28.15
CA ALA A 922 3.31 -3.46 -27.63
C ALA A 922 3.55 -4.74 -26.80
N ASP A 923 2.54 -5.24 -26.10
CA ASP A 923 2.62 -6.52 -25.39
C ASP A 923 2.60 -7.71 -26.35
N GLN A 924 1.66 -7.74 -27.31
CA GLN A 924 1.54 -8.85 -28.25
C GLN A 924 2.75 -8.98 -29.19
N VAL A 925 3.35 -7.87 -29.61
CA VAL A 925 4.60 -7.89 -30.40
C VAL A 925 5.72 -8.59 -29.63
N ARG A 926 5.93 -8.24 -28.35
CA ARG A 926 6.93 -8.91 -27.50
C ARG A 926 6.63 -10.39 -27.31
N ARG A 927 5.35 -10.76 -27.17
CA ARG A 927 4.94 -12.16 -26.98
C ARG A 927 5.13 -12.99 -28.26
N LEU A 928 4.84 -12.44 -29.43
CA LEU A 928 5.08 -13.11 -30.72
C LEU A 928 6.57 -13.27 -31.01
N GLU A 929 7.38 -12.26 -30.71
CA GLU A 929 8.84 -12.37 -30.81
C GLU A 929 9.39 -13.44 -29.85
N ALA A 930 8.93 -13.44 -28.60
CA ALA A 930 9.30 -14.48 -27.64
C ALA A 930 8.82 -15.87 -28.09
N ALA A 931 7.65 -15.99 -28.72
CA ALA A 931 7.14 -17.25 -29.26
C ALA A 931 7.98 -17.77 -30.43
N MET A 932 8.56 -16.89 -31.25
CA MET A 932 9.53 -17.27 -32.28
C MET A 932 10.80 -17.86 -31.64
N ILE A 933 11.36 -17.18 -30.63
CA ILE A 933 12.60 -17.56 -29.95
C ILE A 933 12.44 -18.87 -29.17
N THR A 934 11.36 -18.99 -28.42
CA THR A 934 11.02 -20.18 -27.61
C THR A 934 10.35 -21.29 -28.41
N GLN A 935 10.19 -21.09 -29.73
CA GLN A 935 9.54 -22.01 -30.65
C GLN A 935 8.14 -22.45 -30.20
N ARG A 936 7.36 -21.55 -29.63
CA ARG A 936 5.98 -21.86 -29.20
C ARG A 936 5.12 -22.25 -30.40
N ARG A 937 4.16 -23.14 -30.15
CA ARG A 937 3.21 -23.67 -31.14
C ARG A 937 1.78 -23.51 -30.65
N TRP A 938 0.87 -23.39 -31.61
CA TRP A 938 -0.58 -23.36 -31.43
C TRP A 938 -1.20 -24.46 -32.29
N THR A 939 -2.34 -24.99 -31.89
CA THR A 939 -3.16 -25.79 -32.80
C THR A 939 -3.72 -24.91 -33.92
N SER A 940 -4.02 -25.49 -35.09
CA SER A 940 -4.69 -24.79 -36.19
C SER A 940 -5.96 -24.04 -35.74
N ALA A 941 -6.77 -24.66 -34.87
CA ALA A 941 -7.99 -24.04 -34.31
C ALA A 941 -7.71 -22.82 -33.42
N GLU A 942 -6.69 -22.90 -32.56
CA GLU A 942 -6.22 -21.78 -31.74
C GLU A 942 -5.69 -20.66 -32.63
N PHE A 943 -4.86 -20.98 -33.63
CA PHE A 943 -4.30 -19.99 -34.54
C PHE A 943 -5.40 -19.19 -35.26
N HIS A 944 -6.41 -19.90 -35.78
CA HIS A 944 -7.57 -19.25 -36.40
C HIS A 944 -8.34 -18.35 -35.44
N THR A 945 -8.60 -18.82 -34.22
CA THR A 945 -9.44 -18.10 -33.24
C THR A 945 -8.70 -16.88 -32.67
N LEU A 946 -7.44 -17.07 -32.27
CA LEU A 946 -6.66 -16.08 -31.52
C LEU A 946 -6.06 -15.01 -32.44
N PHE A 947 -5.70 -15.37 -33.68
CA PHE A 947 -5.01 -14.45 -34.59
C PHE A 947 -5.85 -14.10 -35.80
N VAL A 948 -6.32 -15.07 -36.58
CA VAL A 948 -6.96 -14.79 -37.89
C VAL A 948 -8.34 -14.13 -37.74
N ARG A 949 -9.15 -14.58 -36.78
CA ARG A 949 -10.50 -14.05 -36.54
C ARG A 949 -10.54 -12.88 -35.56
N HIS A 950 -9.46 -12.64 -34.82
CA HIS A 950 -9.43 -11.59 -33.82
C HIS A 950 -9.37 -10.22 -34.50
N PRO A 951 -10.29 -9.28 -34.18
CA PRO A 951 -10.40 -7.95 -34.79
C PRO A 951 -9.11 -7.11 -34.84
N LEU A 952 -8.27 -7.20 -33.82
CA LEU A 952 -7.00 -6.49 -33.74
C LEU A 952 -5.80 -7.34 -34.17
N LEU A 953 -5.71 -8.59 -33.72
CA LEU A 953 -4.48 -9.40 -33.87
C LEU A 953 -4.27 -9.94 -35.28
N TRP A 954 -5.31 -10.02 -36.12
CA TRP A 954 -5.13 -10.44 -37.51
C TRP A 954 -4.21 -9.47 -38.27
N HIS A 955 -4.19 -8.18 -37.89
CA HIS A 955 -3.30 -7.20 -38.47
C HIS A 955 -1.82 -7.46 -38.12
N LEU A 956 -1.51 -8.07 -36.97
CA LEU A 956 -0.16 -8.56 -36.65
C LEU A 956 0.13 -9.85 -37.41
N ALA A 957 -0.84 -10.77 -37.47
CA ALA A 957 -0.67 -12.08 -38.07
C ALA A 957 -0.29 -12.01 -39.56
N ARG A 958 -0.94 -11.12 -40.34
CA ARG A 958 -0.62 -10.90 -41.76
C ARG A 958 0.75 -10.27 -42.03
N ARG A 959 1.44 -9.79 -41.00
CA ARG A 959 2.76 -9.14 -41.09
C ARG A 959 3.90 -10.06 -40.69
N LEU A 960 3.61 -11.35 -40.49
CA LEU A 960 4.58 -12.36 -40.11
C LEU A 960 4.50 -13.54 -41.06
N VAL A 961 5.64 -14.21 -41.24
CA VAL A 961 5.66 -15.56 -41.81
C VAL A 961 5.33 -16.53 -40.68
N TRP A 962 4.53 -17.54 -41.00
CA TRP A 962 4.13 -18.63 -40.10
C TRP A 962 4.59 -19.96 -40.68
N THR A 963 4.66 -20.98 -39.84
CA THR A 963 4.87 -22.37 -40.28
C THR A 963 3.77 -23.27 -39.76
N SER A 964 3.30 -24.18 -40.60
CA SER A 964 2.41 -25.29 -40.23
C SER A 964 3.17 -26.60 -40.31
N GLN A 965 3.01 -27.47 -39.31
CA GLN A 965 3.62 -28.79 -39.32
C GLN A 965 2.57 -29.86 -38.98
N HIS A 966 2.53 -30.91 -39.80
CA HIS A 966 1.69 -32.07 -39.55
C HIS A 966 2.53 -33.22 -38.97
N GLY A 967 2.30 -33.59 -37.72
CA GLY A 967 3.06 -34.64 -37.03
C GLY A 967 4.58 -34.43 -37.13
N ALA A 968 5.32 -35.46 -37.55
CA ALA A 968 6.78 -35.41 -37.73
C ALA A 968 7.22 -34.96 -39.14
N GLY A 969 6.29 -34.50 -39.99
CA GLY A 969 6.61 -34.00 -41.33
C GLY A 969 7.40 -32.67 -41.30
N PRO A 970 7.98 -32.24 -42.42
CA PRO A 970 8.68 -30.95 -42.50
C PRO A 970 7.70 -29.78 -42.33
N PRO A 971 8.10 -28.69 -41.66
CA PRO A 971 7.26 -27.49 -41.54
C PRO A 971 7.10 -26.82 -42.92
N ARG A 972 5.88 -26.38 -43.23
CA ARG A 972 5.54 -25.58 -44.42
C ARG A 972 5.35 -24.13 -44.02
N ALA A 973 6.09 -23.20 -44.63
CA ALA A 973 5.97 -21.77 -44.37
C ALA A 973 4.81 -21.13 -45.17
N PHE A 974 4.10 -20.16 -44.59
CA PHE A 974 3.00 -19.43 -45.22
C PHE A 974 2.83 -18.01 -44.63
N ARG A 975 2.09 -17.15 -45.31
CA ARG A 975 1.60 -15.84 -44.82
C ARG A 975 0.07 -15.81 -44.78
N VAL A 976 -0.49 -14.88 -44.00
CA VAL A 976 -1.93 -14.57 -44.03
C VAL A 976 -2.17 -13.42 -45.02
N ALA A 977 -3.03 -13.61 -46.01
CA ALA A 977 -3.38 -12.62 -47.02
C ALA A 977 -4.46 -11.63 -46.54
N GLU A 978 -4.72 -10.59 -47.32
CA GLU A 978 -5.69 -9.51 -47.04
C GLU A 978 -7.12 -10.01 -46.82
N ASP A 979 -7.50 -11.07 -47.51
CA ASP A 979 -8.80 -11.75 -47.42
C ASP A 979 -8.84 -12.84 -46.33
N ARG A 980 -7.80 -12.89 -45.47
CA ARG A 980 -7.61 -13.89 -44.40
C ARG A 980 -7.39 -15.32 -44.89
N THR A 981 -7.10 -15.52 -46.19
CA THR A 981 -6.60 -16.81 -46.71
C THR A 981 -5.10 -16.97 -46.44
N PHE A 982 -4.56 -18.15 -46.71
CA PHE A 982 -3.13 -18.45 -46.51
C PHE A 982 -2.43 -18.67 -47.85
N ALA A 983 -1.21 -18.16 -47.97
CA ALA A 983 -0.41 -18.27 -49.18
C ALA A 983 1.03 -18.72 -48.87
N ASP A 984 1.61 -19.57 -49.73
CA ASP A 984 3.02 -19.96 -49.65
C ASP A 984 3.95 -18.88 -50.24
N VAL A 985 5.24 -19.17 -50.34
CA VAL A 985 6.27 -18.25 -50.87
C VAL A 985 6.08 -17.93 -52.37
N HIS A 986 5.26 -18.71 -53.07
CA HIS A 986 4.94 -18.54 -54.50
C HIS A 986 3.51 -18.00 -54.69
N ASP A 987 2.88 -17.48 -53.63
CA ASP A 987 1.49 -17.02 -53.60
C ASP A 987 0.44 -18.11 -53.93
N ASN A 988 0.77 -19.39 -53.81
CA ASN A 988 -0.22 -20.46 -53.93
C ASN A 988 -1.02 -20.61 -52.64
N THR A 989 -2.33 -20.89 -52.75
CA THR A 989 -3.20 -21.10 -51.59
C THR A 989 -2.75 -22.30 -50.74
N VAL A 990 -2.66 -22.07 -49.43
CA VAL A 990 -2.34 -23.08 -48.41
C VAL A 990 -3.58 -23.40 -47.58
N HIS A 991 -3.79 -24.68 -47.27
CA HIS A 991 -4.81 -25.14 -46.34
C HIS A 991 -4.15 -25.74 -45.10
N LEU A 992 -4.67 -25.38 -43.92
CA LEU A 992 -4.23 -25.93 -42.64
C LEU A 992 -5.15 -27.08 -42.23
N ASP A 993 -4.58 -28.24 -41.92
CA ASP A 993 -5.34 -29.37 -41.40
C ASP A 993 -5.67 -29.16 -39.91
N ALA A 994 -6.71 -29.84 -39.41
CA ALA A 994 -7.16 -29.69 -38.02
C ALA A 994 -6.10 -30.12 -36.98
N HIS A 995 -5.18 -30.99 -37.37
CA HIS A 995 -4.09 -31.50 -36.53
C HIS A 995 -2.76 -30.78 -36.76
N ASP A 996 -2.73 -29.75 -37.61
CA ASP A 996 -1.51 -28.98 -37.83
C ASP A 996 -1.19 -28.14 -36.60
N VAL A 997 0.10 -28.08 -36.28
CA VAL A 997 0.64 -27.13 -35.31
C VAL A 997 1.26 -25.96 -36.05
N VAL A 998 0.83 -24.76 -35.66
CA VAL A 998 1.23 -23.48 -36.25
C VAL A 998 2.26 -22.82 -35.33
N GLY A 999 3.28 -22.20 -35.90
CA GLY A 999 4.30 -21.45 -35.17
C GLY A 999 4.90 -20.32 -35.98
N ILE A 1000 5.76 -19.53 -35.35
CA ILE A 1000 6.54 -18.48 -36.02
C ILE A 1000 7.94 -19.03 -36.26
N PRO A 1001 8.39 -19.21 -37.51
CA PRO A 1001 9.73 -19.68 -37.80
C PRO A 1001 10.76 -18.60 -37.46
N HIS A 1002 11.82 -19.02 -36.77
CA HIS A 1002 13.06 -18.26 -36.68
C HIS A 1002 13.82 -18.32 -38.02
N PRO A 1003 14.50 -17.26 -38.48
CA PRO A 1003 15.19 -17.25 -39.77
C PRO A 1003 16.24 -18.34 -39.95
N VAL A 1004 16.88 -18.78 -38.87
CA VAL A 1004 17.84 -19.90 -38.90
C VAL A 1004 17.21 -21.19 -39.44
N LEU A 1005 15.89 -21.37 -39.28
CA LEU A 1005 15.12 -22.54 -39.72
C LEU A 1005 14.56 -22.38 -41.14
N LEU A 1006 14.48 -21.17 -41.68
CA LEU A 1006 13.97 -20.91 -43.03
C LEU A 1006 14.98 -21.26 -44.14
N GLY A 1007 16.28 -21.29 -43.81
CA GLY A 1007 17.31 -21.70 -44.76
C GLY A 1007 17.29 -20.87 -46.06
N ALA A 1008 17.17 -21.54 -47.20
CA ALA A 1008 17.15 -20.90 -48.52
C ALA A 1008 15.87 -20.07 -48.78
N ASP A 1009 14.75 -20.40 -48.12
CA ASP A 1009 13.47 -19.72 -48.32
C ASP A 1009 13.47 -18.32 -47.70
N LEU A 1010 14.41 -18.01 -46.80
CA LEU A 1010 14.52 -16.71 -46.14
C LEU A 1010 14.58 -15.56 -47.15
N THR A 1011 15.43 -15.67 -48.17
CA THR A 1011 15.60 -14.64 -49.20
C THR A 1011 14.33 -14.48 -50.04
N ALA A 1012 13.65 -15.58 -50.36
CA ALA A 1012 12.42 -15.56 -51.13
C ALA A 1012 11.27 -14.90 -50.33
N TRP A 1013 11.12 -15.25 -49.04
CA TRP A 1013 10.17 -14.58 -48.16
C TRP A 1013 10.45 -13.10 -47.96
N ALA A 1014 11.73 -12.72 -47.83
CA ALA A 1014 12.13 -11.32 -47.73
C ALA A 1014 11.76 -10.52 -48.99
N ALA A 1015 11.91 -11.12 -50.18
CA ALA A 1015 11.47 -10.53 -51.44
C ALA A 1015 9.95 -10.36 -51.48
N VAL A 1016 9.17 -11.41 -51.16
CA VAL A 1016 7.70 -11.34 -51.10
C VAL A 1016 7.24 -10.22 -50.16
N PHE A 1017 7.78 -10.14 -48.95
CA PHE A 1017 7.40 -9.09 -48.00
C PHE A 1017 7.79 -7.68 -48.49
N GLY A 1018 8.91 -7.55 -49.22
CA GLY A 1018 9.31 -6.32 -49.89
C GLY A 1018 8.33 -5.91 -51.00
N ASP A 1019 7.94 -6.85 -51.86
CA ASP A 1019 7.04 -6.61 -53.01
C ASP A 1019 5.64 -6.15 -52.56
N TYR A 1020 5.12 -6.73 -51.47
CA TYR A 1020 3.86 -6.33 -50.86
C TYR A 1020 3.99 -5.15 -49.86
N ALA A 1021 5.18 -4.57 -49.71
CA ALA A 1021 5.48 -3.49 -48.76
C ALA A 1021 5.06 -3.79 -47.30
N ILE A 1022 5.23 -5.04 -46.88
CA ILE A 1022 4.82 -5.52 -45.55
C ILE A 1022 5.91 -5.20 -44.53
N VAL A 1023 5.61 -4.26 -43.63
CA VAL A 1023 6.46 -3.96 -42.47
C VAL A 1023 6.19 -4.95 -41.34
N GLN A 1024 7.23 -5.67 -40.92
CA GLN A 1024 7.15 -6.65 -39.84
C GLN A 1024 7.13 -5.97 -38.46
N PRO A 1025 6.36 -6.49 -37.49
CA PRO A 1025 6.22 -5.87 -36.16
C PRO A 1025 7.49 -5.99 -35.28
N PHE A 1026 8.36 -6.94 -35.59
CA PHE A 1026 9.69 -7.12 -35.04
C PHE A 1026 10.60 -7.70 -36.14
N ALA A 1027 11.92 -7.69 -35.93
CA ALA A 1027 12.85 -8.30 -36.87
C ALA A 1027 12.65 -9.83 -36.85
N GLN A 1028 11.80 -10.32 -37.77
CA GLN A 1028 11.68 -11.74 -38.09
C GLN A 1028 12.62 -12.03 -39.25
N LEU A 1029 12.28 -11.72 -40.51
CA LEU A 1029 13.09 -12.09 -41.68
C LEU A 1029 14.44 -11.36 -41.72
N GLY A 1030 14.51 -10.14 -41.19
CA GLY A 1030 15.75 -9.37 -41.06
C GLY A 1030 16.53 -9.63 -39.77
N ARG A 1031 16.19 -10.66 -38.99
CA ARG A 1031 16.92 -10.98 -37.74
C ARG A 1031 18.27 -11.58 -38.05
N ASP A 1032 19.31 -11.11 -37.37
CA ASP A 1032 20.66 -11.64 -37.53
C ASP A 1032 20.73 -13.13 -37.13
N VAL A 1033 21.31 -13.94 -38.02
CA VAL A 1033 21.46 -15.38 -37.82
C VAL A 1033 22.90 -15.72 -37.51
N HIS A 1034 23.16 -16.04 -36.25
CA HIS A 1034 24.46 -16.55 -35.80
C HIS A 1034 24.45 -18.08 -35.77
N ARG A 1035 25.57 -18.70 -36.13
CA ARG A 1035 25.74 -20.16 -36.08
C ARG A 1035 27.01 -20.52 -35.31
N LEU A 1036 26.98 -21.68 -34.65
CA LEU A 1036 28.17 -22.29 -34.08
C LEU A 1036 29.04 -22.87 -35.20
N THR A 1037 30.36 -22.68 -35.13
CA THR A 1037 31.29 -23.37 -36.01
C THR A 1037 31.30 -24.89 -35.72
N ALA A 1038 31.96 -25.68 -36.57
CA ALA A 1038 32.09 -27.11 -36.30
C ALA A 1038 32.83 -27.40 -34.99
N GLU A 1039 33.89 -26.64 -34.70
CA GLU A 1039 34.69 -26.78 -33.47
C GLU A 1039 33.90 -26.39 -32.22
N GLU A 1040 33.14 -25.30 -32.27
CA GLU A 1040 32.36 -24.84 -31.11
C GLU A 1040 31.18 -25.75 -30.78
N ARG A 1041 30.62 -26.46 -31.77
CA ARG A 1041 29.57 -27.44 -31.52
C ARG A 1041 30.06 -28.58 -30.62
N ASP A 1042 31.32 -28.96 -30.74
CA ASP A 1042 31.93 -30.04 -29.97
C ASP A 1042 32.61 -29.53 -28.69
N SER A 1043 32.69 -28.21 -28.50
CA SER A 1043 33.34 -27.58 -27.34
C SER A 1043 32.41 -27.45 -26.12
N LEU A 1044 33.00 -27.54 -24.93
CA LEU A 1044 32.35 -27.29 -23.64
C LEU A 1044 32.33 -25.79 -23.25
N THR A 1045 33.10 -24.96 -23.96
CA THR A 1045 33.20 -23.51 -23.76
C THR A 1045 33.07 -22.74 -25.07
N LEU A 1046 32.61 -21.48 -24.99
CA LEU A 1046 32.61 -20.54 -26.11
C LEU A 1046 33.71 -19.49 -25.92
N ASP A 1047 34.89 -19.76 -26.47
CA ASP A 1047 36.08 -18.93 -26.26
C ASP A 1047 36.03 -17.62 -27.04
N ARG A 1048 35.17 -17.49 -28.07
CA ARG A 1048 35.06 -16.30 -28.92
C ARG A 1048 34.71 -15.00 -28.18
N PHE A 1049 34.15 -15.11 -26.97
CA PHE A 1049 33.74 -13.97 -26.14
C PHE A 1049 34.64 -13.79 -24.90
N VAL A 1050 35.57 -14.72 -24.66
CA VAL A 1050 36.44 -14.70 -23.49
C VAL A 1050 37.46 -13.57 -23.59
N GLY A 1051 37.65 -12.83 -22.51
CA GLY A 1051 38.55 -11.68 -22.43
C GLY A 1051 37.99 -10.39 -23.02
N VAL A 1052 36.76 -10.40 -23.53
CA VAL A 1052 36.10 -9.20 -24.06
C VAL A 1052 35.38 -8.46 -22.93
N THR A 1053 35.51 -7.14 -22.91
CA THR A 1053 34.92 -6.27 -21.89
C THR A 1053 33.64 -5.62 -22.41
N ALA A 1054 32.58 -5.66 -21.62
CA ALA A 1054 31.28 -5.03 -21.90
C ALA A 1054 30.90 -4.01 -20.81
N PRO A 1055 30.15 -2.95 -21.12
CA PRO A 1055 29.61 -2.05 -20.08
C PRO A 1055 28.67 -2.80 -19.13
N THR A 1056 28.74 -2.49 -17.82
CA THR A 1056 27.85 -3.14 -16.83
C THR A 1056 26.37 -2.86 -17.10
N THR A 1057 26.05 -1.70 -17.66
CA THR A 1057 24.69 -1.37 -18.12
C THR A 1057 24.19 -2.31 -19.22
N ALA A 1058 25.06 -2.81 -20.09
CA ALA A 1058 24.72 -3.78 -21.14
C ALA A 1058 24.49 -5.18 -20.55
N VAL A 1059 25.31 -5.59 -19.57
CA VAL A 1059 25.11 -6.83 -18.79
C VAL A 1059 23.76 -6.82 -18.08
N LEU A 1060 23.42 -5.72 -17.38
CA LEU A 1060 22.11 -5.54 -16.75
C LEU A 1060 20.97 -5.54 -17.78
N GLY A 1061 21.24 -5.08 -19.00
CA GLY A 1061 20.31 -5.13 -20.13
C GLY A 1061 19.90 -6.55 -20.54
N LEU A 1062 20.75 -7.56 -20.32
CA LEU A 1062 20.46 -8.96 -20.64
C LEU A 1062 19.24 -9.50 -19.88
N GLU A 1063 18.92 -8.95 -18.70
CA GLU A 1063 17.74 -9.37 -17.93
C GLU A 1063 16.43 -9.18 -18.71
N ARG A 1064 16.38 -8.18 -19.61
CA ARG A 1064 15.23 -7.95 -20.50
C ARG A 1064 15.08 -9.03 -21.57
N ARG A 1065 16.13 -9.81 -21.82
CA ARG A 1065 16.21 -10.89 -22.81
C ARG A 1065 16.10 -12.28 -22.18
N GLY A 1066 15.74 -12.35 -20.90
CA GLY A 1066 15.50 -13.61 -20.19
C GLY A 1066 16.71 -14.16 -19.43
N TRP A 1067 17.84 -13.46 -19.46
CA TRP A 1067 18.98 -13.79 -18.60
C TRP A 1067 18.67 -13.43 -17.14
N ALA A 1068 19.30 -14.14 -16.21
CA ALA A 1068 19.20 -13.87 -14.78
C ALA A 1068 20.60 -13.77 -14.18
N ARG A 1069 20.77 -12.86 -13.21
CA ARG A 1069 21.97 -12.82 -12.38
C ARG A 1069 22.01 -14.03 -11.44
N GLY A 1070 23.21 -14.52 -11.17
CA GLY A 1070 23.48 -15.55 -10.19
C GLY A 1070 23.21 -15.08 -8.77
N ALA A 1071 23.36 -15.99 -7.80
CA ALA A 1071 23.36 -15.63 -6.39
C ALA A 1071 24.53 -14.67 -6.10
N ALA A 1072 24.33 -13.78 -5.14
CA ALA A 1072 25.39 -12.88 -4.68
C ALA A 1072 26.29 -13.59 -3.66
N GLU A 1073 27.59 -13.39 -3.78
CA GLU A 1073 28.62 -13.82 -2.84
C GLU A 1073 29.36 -12.58 -2.35
N ASP A 1074 29.44 -12.39 -1.02
CA ASP A 1074 29.98 -11.16 -0.41
C ASP A 1074 29.42 -9.85 -1.00
N GLY A 1075 28.17 -9.89 -1.45
CA GLY A 1075 27.49 -8.74 -2.07
C GLY A 1075 27.79 -8.55 -3.56
N VAL A 1076 28.49 -9.47 -4.22
CA VAL A 1076 28.87 -9.41 -5.64
C VAL A 1076 28.25 -10.57 -6.43
N GLN A 1077 27.73 -10.28 -7.62
CA GLN A 1077 27.15 -11.25 -8.55
C GLN A 1077 28.08 -11.43 -9.75
N GLU A 1078 28.86 -12.52 -9.75
CA GLU A 1078 29.85 -12.79 -10.80
C GLU A 1078 29.28 -13.57 -12.00
N LEU A 1079 28.03 -14.05 -11.93
CA LEU A 1079 27.45 -14.90 -12.96
C LEU A 1079 26.18 -14.28 -13.56
N VAL A 1080 26.02 -14.39 -14.87
CA VAL A 1080 24.72 -14.24 -15.54
C VAL A 1080 24.42 -15.49 -16.36
N HIS A 1081 23.15 -15.88 -16.41
CA HIS A 1081 22.75 -17.13 -17.04
C HIS A 1081 21.41 -17.07 -17.76
N LEU A 1082 21.30 -17.84 -18.84
CA LEU A 1082 20.07 -18.04 -19.59
C LEU A 1082 19.66 -19.51 -19.47
N ARG A 1083 18.45 -19.76 -18.95
CA ARG A 1083 17.87 -21.11 -18.95
C ARG A 1083 17.43 -21.49 -20.34
N THR A 1084 17.73 -22.72 -20.73
CA THR A 1084 17.37 -23.27 -22.04
C THR A 1084 16.53 -24.55 -21.86
N PRO A 1085 15.79 -24.99 -22.90
CA PRO A 1085 15.01 -26.22 -22.83
C PRO A 1085 15.84 -27.44 -22.40
N GLY A 1086 15.21 -28.37 -21.67
CA GLY A 1086 15.87 -29.58 -21.18
C GLY A 1086 16.65 -29.42 -19.87
N ASN A 1087 16.26 -28.47 -19.03
CA ASN A 1087 16.87 -28.17 -17.72
C ASN A 1087 18.35 -27.71 -17.80
N ARG A 1088 18.73 -27.07 -18.90
CA ARG A 1088 20.10 -26.61 -19.18
C ARG A 1088 20.20 -25.10 -18.97
N SER A 1089 21.41 -24.59 -18.81
CA SER A 1089 21.66 -23.14 -18.77
C SER A 1089 22.96 -22.76 -19.44
N VAL A 1090 22.93 -21.71 -20.27
CA VAL A 1090 24.16 -21.04 -20.71
C VAL A 1090 24.59 -20.08 -19.62
N VAL A 1091 25.85 -20.16 -19.20
CA VAL A 1091 26.40 -19.37 -18.10
C VAL A 1091 27.55 -18.53 -18.60
N VAL A 1092 27.59 -17.27 -18.16
CA VAL A 1092 28.65 -16.30 -18.43
C VAL A 1092 29.23 -15.87 -17.09
N ALA A 1093 30.53 -16.11 -16.90
CA ALA A 1093 31.28 -15.59 -15.76
C ALA A 1093 31.84 -14.21 -16.07
N LEU A 1094 31.64 -13.29 -15.14
CA LEU A 1094 32.05 -11.90 -15.19
C LEU A 1094 33.22 -11.67 -14.22
N ASP A 1095 33.98 -10.62 -14.50
CA ASP A 1095 35.06 -10.09 -13.65
C ASP A 1095 35.07 -8.57 -13.78
N PRO A 1096 34.99 -7.79 -12.69
CA PRO A 1096 34.99 -8.22 -11.28
C PRO A 1096 33.62 -8.71 -10.74
N GLY A 1097 32.54 -8.62 -11.51
CA GLY A 1097 31.17 -8.93 -11.07
C GLY A 1097 30.33 -7.69 -10.74
N VAL A 1098 29.03 -7.88 -10.53
CA VAL A 1098 28.05 -6.80 -10.26
C VAL A 1098 27.73 -6.71 -8.78
N VAL A 1099 28.04 -5.58 -8.14
CA VAL A 1099 27.73 -5.34 -6.71
C VAL A 1099 26.22 -5.16 -6.50
N VAL A 1100 25.63 -5.82 -5.50
CA VAL A 1100 24.18 -5.83 -5.25
C VAL A 1100 23.65 -4.46 -4.81
N ASP A 1101 24.37 -3.81 -3.89
CA ASP A 1101 23.94 -2.53 -3.30
C ASP A 1101 24.21 -1.34 -4.24
N ASP A 1102 25.20 -1.45 -5.12
CA ASP A 1102 25.50 -0.49 -6.19
C ASP A 1102 25.89 -1.20 -7.50
N PRO A 1103 24.91 -1.59 -8.34
CA PRO A 1103 25.17 -2.32 -9.59
C PRO A 1103 26.01 -1.59 -10.63
N LEU A 1104 26.28 -0.29 -10.44
CA LEU A 1104 27.09 0.52 -11.34
C LEU A 1104 28.45 0.90 -10.75
N GLN A 1105 28.78 0.43 -9.54
CA GLN A 1105 30.07 0.64 -8.89
C GLN A 1105 31.22 0.26 -9.83
N GLU A 1106 31.10 -0.88 -10.50
CA GLU A 1106 32.02 -1.35 -11.53
C GLU A 1106 31.42 -1.02 -12.90
N PRO A 1107 31.98 -0.09 -13.69
CA PRO A 1107 31.35 0.39 -14.93
C PRO A 1107 31.47 -0.59 -16.10
N SER A 1108 32.34 -1.60 -16.00
CA SER A 1108 32.62 -2.58 -17.05
C SER A 1108 32.86 -3.97 -16.48
N GLN A 1109 32.51 -4.99 -17.25
CA GLN A 1109 32.65 -6.41 -16.92
C GLN A 1109 33.42 -7.14 -18.01
N THR A 1110 34.44 -7.91 -17.64
CA THR A 1110 35.16 -8.80 -18.55
C THR A 1110 34.57 -10.21 -18.51
N ILE A 1111 34.30 -10.78 -19.67
CA ILE A 1111 33.79 -12.15 -19.78
C ILE A 1111 34.96 -13.13 -19.54
N ARG A 1112 34.95 -13.86 -18.42
CA ARG A 1112 35.98 -14.86 -18.09
C ARG A 1112 35.73 -16.19 -18.77
N HIS A 1113 34.49 -16.68 -18.73
CA HIS A 1113 34.11 -17.99 -19.28
C HIS A 1113 32.67 -17.96 -19.77
N VAL A 1114 32.40 -18.75 -20.82
CA VAL A 1114 31.05 -19.04 -21.30
C VAL A 1114 30.91 -20.55 -21.46
N TRP A 1115 29.97 -21.18 -20.76
CA TRP A 1115 29.77 -22.63 -20.80
C TRP A 1115 28.29 -23.02 -20.78
N LEU A 1116 27.98 -24.25 -21.21
CA LEU A 1116 26.64 -24.83 -21.14
C LEU A 1116 26.57 -25.84 -19.98
N SER A 1117 25.71 -25.59 -19.01
CA SER A 1117 25.48 -26.48 -17.86
C SER A 1117 24.29 -27.41 -18.09
N SER A 1118 24.39 -28.64 -17.57
CA SER A 1118 23.30 -29.63 -17.52
C SER A 1118 22.24 -29.38 -16.44
N HIS A 1119 22.38 -28.32 -15.64
CA HIS A 1119 21.45 -27.97 -14.54
C HIS A 1119 20.83 -26.58 -14.73
N SER A 1120 19.60 -26.39 -14.22
CA SER A 1120 18.87 -25.11 -14.30
C SER A 1120 19.15 -24.14 -13.16
N ARG A 1121 19.77 -24.61 -12.06
CA ARG A 1121 20.27 -23.78 -10.97
C ARG A 1121 21.78 -23.88 -10.92
N ILE A 1122 22.44 -22.76 -11.11
CA ILE A 1122 23.89 -22.68 -11.22
C ILE A 1122 24.47 -22.43 -9.84
N ALA A 1123 25.30 -23.36 -9.37
CA ALA A 1123 26.13 -23.16 -8.19
C ALA A 1123 27.31 -22.24 -8.54
N TRP A 1124 27.89 -21.64 -7.50
CA TRP A 1124 29.04 -20.72 -7.47
C TRP A 1124 30.36 -21.29 -8.03
N ALA A 1125 30.36 -22.48 -8.63
CA ALA A 1125 31.61 -23.12 -9.06
C ALA A 1125 31.99 -22.73 -10.50
N THR A 1126 33.26 -22.38 -10.68
CA THR A 1126 34.03 -22.43 -11.94
C THR A 1126 33.69 -23.65 -12.81
N PRO A 1127 33.97 -23.62 -14.13
CA PRO A 1127 33.62 -24.71 -15.06
C PRO A 1127 34.05 -26.09 -14.51
N HIS A 1128 33.12 -26.84 -13.93
CA HIS A 1128 33.42 -28.20 -13.47
C HIS A 1128 33.16 -29.13 -14.65
N ALA A 1129 34.22 -29.70 -15.22
CA ALA A 1129 34.15 -30.49 -16.45
C ALA A 1129 33.11 -31.64 -16.42
N ALA A 1130 32.74 -32.14 -15.23
CA ALA A 1130 31.74 -33.19 -15.07
C ALA A 1130 30.30 -32.76 -15.39
N ASN A 1131 29.98 -31.46 -15.35
CA ASN A 1131 28.61 -30.93 -15.48
C ASN A 1131 28.38 -30.06 -16.73
N ASN A 1132 29.40 -29.96 -17.60
CA ASN A 1132 29.33 -29.16 -18.81
C ASN A 1132 28.88 -30.01 -20.01
N LEU A 1133 28.09 -29.42 -20.89
CA LEU A 1133 27.63 -30.02 -22.15
C LEU A 1133 28.31 -29.33 -23.33
N ALA A 1134 28.43 -30.05 -24.44
CA ALA A 1134 28.87 -29.47 -25.69
C ALA A 1134 27.80 -28.48 -26.22
N PHE A 1135 28.20 -27.34 -26.77
CA PHE A 1135 27.25 -26.33 -27.27
C PHE A 1135 26.38 -26.83 -28.43
N GLY A 1136 26.81 -27.87 -29.15
CA GLY A 1136 26.01 -28.58 -30.15
C GLY A 1136 24.76 -29.26 -29.58
N ALA A 1137 24.64 -29.39 -28.26
CA ALA A 1137 23.42 -29.86 -27.61
C ALA A 1137 22.29 -28.82 -27.62
N LEU A 1138 22.58 -27.54 -27.88
CA LEU A 1138 21.57 -26.50 -28.00
C LEU A 1138 20.78 -26.64 -29.31
N ASP A 1139 19.48 -26.36 -29.23
CA ASP A 1139 18.65 -26.16 -30.41
C ASP A 1139 19.22 -24.99 -31.27
N PRO A 1140 19.19 -25.08 -32.62
CA PRO A 1140 19.75 -24.06 -33.49
C PRO A 1140 19.22 -22.64 -33.29
N VAL A 1141 17.94 -22.48 -32.89
CA VAL A 1141 17.36 -21.18 -32.55
C VAL A 1141 17.97 -20.66 -31.27
N VAL A 1142 17.98 -21.48 -30.21
CA VAL A 1142 18.57 -21.11 -28.92
C VAL A 1142 20.05 -20.74 -29.06
N ALA A 1143 20.81 -21.51 -29.84
CA ALA A 1143 22.20 -21.21 -30.12
C ALA A 1143 22.36 -19.87 -30.87
N SER A 1144 21.52 -19.60 -31.88
CA SER A 1144 21.56 -18.35 -32.64
C SER A 1144 21.29 -17.13 -31.74
N GLU A 1145 20.29 -17.24 -30.87
CA GLU A 1145 19.87 -16.17 -29.95
C GLU A 1145 20.90 -15.92 -28.85
N VAL A 1146 21.48 -16.98 -28.25
CA VAL A 1146 22.57 -16.85 -27.28
C VAL A 1146 23.77 -16.15 -27.92
N LEU A 1147 24.17 -16.55 -29.13
CA LEU A 1147 25.29 -15.93 -29.83
C LEU A 1147 24.99 -14.47 -30.17
N ARG A 1148 23.76 -14.16 -30.61
CA ARG A 1148 23.33 -12.79 -30.86
C ARG A 1148 23.41 -11.94 -29.59
N ASP A 1149 22.88 -12.43 -28.47
CA ASP A 1149 22.88 -11.71 -27.20
C ASP A 1149 24.30 -11.39 -26.73
N LEU A 1150 25.21 -12.36 -26.86
CA LEU A 1150 26.61 -12.20 -26.51
C LEU A 1150 27.36 -11.29 -27.49
N THR A 1151 27.04 -11.33 -28.79
CA THR A 1151 27.60 -10.40 -29.78
C THR A 1151 27.16 -8.96 -29.50
N GLU A 1152 25.87 -8.72 -29.26
CA GLU A 1152 25.37 -7.38 -28.90
C GLU A 1152 25.91 -6.89 -27.54
N LEU A 1153 26.19 -7.81 -26.60
CA LEU A 1153 26.79 -7.47 -25.32
C LEU A 1153 28.19 -6.86 -25.47
N VAL A 1154 28.99 -7.39 -26.39
CA VAL A 1154 30.40 -7.02 -26.56
C VAL A 1154 30.65 -5.92 -27.60
N GLY A 1155 29.62 -5.52 -28.36
CA GLY A 1155 29.69 -4.45 -29.35
C GLY A 1155 29.87 -4.96 -30.78
#